data_AF-A0A067C4Y2-F1
#
_entry.id   AF-A0A067C4Y2-F1
#
_cell.length_a   1.000
_cell.length_b   1.000
_cell.length_c   1.000
_cell.angle_alpha   90.00
_cell.angle_beta   90.00
_cell.angle_gamma   90.00
#
_symmetry.space_group_name_H-M   'P 1'
#
loop_
_entity.id
_entity.type
_entity.pdbx_description
1 polymer ?
#
loop_
_entity_poly.entity_id
_entity_poly.type
_entity_poly.pdbx_seq_one_letter_code
_entity_poly.pdbx_strand_id
1 'polypeptide(L)'
;MRCFLVAVLLLATAVSAQQNASSVCTPIEKDVDYYGNDIKTTTRSNPDDCCTDCAATPGCVVYVWNGASTCYLKHTIGWHMPAAGARAAKIPGPSSPLCSPVLENTEYRGVDMSWSLQRRAEDCCDDCRKTPGCQAFVWTPDDKGRCYLRRLVGDPTPRAGARSALVNKPASVCTIEKDVDYSGNDIVSIPRDSADACCADCDATPTASRRGMCNLKHTKGQASIALGAIGGSKGTTGGVGSCGVPEPDVAYDGTQLATTSHALSSACCQDCADTPGCTFYVWSGGVCSLRTNQGSKVSAPGSTSGSLALPSTQPPPPPPPGPTKVQTRIFGEFPLPRIAYSVLPQARWLETSAYKAFLYAFERIMTNETLQAQHAGQPHELVAASTHVRYFPRVRSPGECALVASTYRFAYFTFAAASQLCMAHTFAPSSASAPATTWMRSQDSFLPFGPQEFPASFVRTLSAPTLAACHAACTDTCAGVGFTLESGVCAVVVPVVHADADTDVVAGWVQNPHAWAEILNDFQYVTMTDRYLGDEVAKRVVATNVNSVVRCAKLVAAQPDAAVNVVFLYDEPTQTCYNVPTTTSPLRSIQFVNYPTSPISIGKRLLRGLASTTLVVPALSNDDCHRQCLPSKSNCFASSYLMEKCSLYTALYRPRSTLGVISPRTTLPVAPTARTSSVLFLTAHQDDHELFMSGQVAKAVADPDTAVTCIYMTAGDAGSNNGWYEAREAGTLAATRAWVQAAGRFDPVQRTSSVTVLGHVVAKVEIGNVAHYFLRLPELRTIDLSKFGTPVSPMDRPDEVYATEAEVQAVLLAIVKLEAKGRATLHSQQYGQVDHFLHAMAGRLVASAVAADPTLSTCLSTAYYWGYQKWLDPVNLPDQHTIELQRRAWLALSSTASSLYPTMSPWLDHVSVLGREYVASSLSRTDLCPA
;
A
#
# COMPACT_ATOMS: atom_id res chain seq x y z
N MET A 1 34.59 91.51 24.18
CA MET A 1 35.95 91.25 24.74
C MET A 1 35.93 89.92 25.49
N ARG A 2 37.09 89.42 25.95
CA ARG A 2 37.18 88.21 26.80
C ARG A 2 36.46 88.44 28.15
N CYS A 3 35.90 87.38 28.74
CA CYS A 3 36.19 86.88 30.11
C CYS A 3 35.05 86.03 30.73
N PHE A 4 35.32 84.73 30.85
CA PHE A 4 35.24 83.89 32.07
C PHE A 4 34.47 84.34 33.33
N LEU A 5 33.84 83.31 33.96
CA LEU A 5 33.60 83.09 35.42
C LEU A 5 32.59 84.02 36.15
N VAL A 6 31.72 83.54 37.05
CA VAL A 6 31.19 82.17 37.27
C VAL A 6 29.86 82.18 38.05
N ALA A 7 28.99 81.19 37.74
CA ALA A 7 27.89 80.52 38.51
C ALA A 7 27.19 81.16 39.74
N VAL A 8 25.91 80.77 39.98
CA VAL A 8 25.45 80.07 41.21
C VAL A 8 23.93 79.69 41.21
N LEU A 9 23.63 78.44 41.61
CA LEU A 9 22.39 77.83 42.16
C LEU A 9 21.01 77.75 41.41
N LEU A 10 20.51 76.50 41.35
CA LEU A 10 19.16 75.95 41.63
C LEU A 10 18.02 75.79 40.56
N LEU A 11 17.64 74.51 40.43
CA LEU A 11 16.29 73.89 40.30
C LEU A 11 15.52 73.83 38.95
N ALA A 12 15.32 72.57 38.51
CA ALA A 12 14.18 72.00 37.76
C ALA A 12 13.91 72.44 36.30
N THR A 13 13.59 71.56 35.33
CA THR A 13 13.55 70.06 35.29
C THR A 13 13.57 69.55 33.84
N ALA A 14 14.10 68.33 33.63
CA ALA A 14 13.93 67.46 32.44
C ALA A 14 14.58 67.95 31.11
N VAL A 15 14.95 67.10 30.13
CA VAL A 15 14.90 65.62 29.99
C VAL A 15 16.28 65.09 29.58
N SER A 16 16.72 63.94 30.12
CA SER A 16 17.93 63.25 29.66
C SER A 16 17.65 62.38 28.42
N ALA A 17 18.06 62.83 27.24
CA ALA A 17 17.90 62.09 25.98
C ALA A 17 19.01 61.04 25.76
N GLN A 18 19.10 60.03 26.64
CA GLN A 18 20.02 58.90 26.47
C GLN A 18 19.41 57.59 27.01
N GLN A 19 18.54 56.96 26.22
CA GLN A 19 18.06 55.59 26.45
C GLN A 19 17.83 54.83 25.14
N ASN A 20 17.92 53.50 25.25
CA ASN A 20 17.40 52.46 24.37
C ASN A 20 17.88 52.47 22.91
N ALA A 21 18.97 51.73 22.68
CA ALA A 21 19.03 50.89 21.48
C ALA A 21 17.79 49.95 21.50
N SER A 22 17.05 49.90 20.38
CA SER A 22 15.76 49.23 20.32
C SER A 22 15.91 47.70 20.30
N SER A 23 15.43 47.02 21.35
CA SER A 23 15.50 45.56 21.51
C SER A 23 14.44 44.81 20.67
N VAL A 24 14.22 45.25 19.42
CA VAL A 24 13.11 44.84 18.55
C VAL A 24 13.57 43.92 17.39
N CYS A 25 14.87 43.74 17.20
CA CYS A 25 15.43 42.76 16.26
C CYS A 25 16.34 41.74 16.95
N THR A 26 16.53 40.59 16.32
CA THR A 26 17.62 39.66 16.64
C THR A 26 19.00 40.31 16.43
N PRO A 27 20.08 39.74 17.00
CA PRO A 27 21.44 40.11 16.60
C PRO A 27 21.65 40.01 15.08
N ILE A 28 22.54 40.85 14.55
CA ILE A 28 22.84 40.88 13.10
C ILE A 28 23.63 39.64 12.67
N GLU A 29 23.04 38.90 11.74
CA GLU A 29 23.66 37.83 10.96
C GLU A 29 24.58 38.45 9.90
N LYS A 30 25.85 38.03 9.87
CA LYS A 30 26.87 38.56 8.97
C LYS A 30 27.04 37.68 7.73
N ASP A 31 27.11 38.35 6.59
CA ASP A 31 27.37 37.78 5.28
C ASP A 31 26.24 36.83 4.82
N VAL A 32 24.99 37.25 5.10
CA VAL A 32 23.74 36.52 4.88
C VAL A 32 22.72 37.37 4.10
N ASP A 33 22.12 36.78 3.07
CA ASP A 33 20.86 37.22 2.45
C ASP A 33 19.71 36.27 2.78
N TYR A 34 18.49 36.80 2.72
CA TYR A 34 17.22 36.07 2.82
C TYR A 34 16.47 36.22 1.50
N TYR A 35 16.75 35.32 0.56
CA TYR A 35 16.40 35.52 -0.84
C TYR A 35 14.89 35.69 -1.09
N GLY A 36 14.52 36.74 -1.83
CA GLY A 36 13.16 37.09 -2.23
C GLY A 36 12.27 37.69 -1.12
N ASN A 37 10.95 37.65 -1.35
CA ASN A 37 9.88 38.09 -0.43
C ASN A 37 9.89 39.57 -0.01
N ASP A 38 10.48 40.44 -0.83
CA ASP A 38 10.57 41.88 -0.57
C ASP A 38 9.21 42.59 -0.55
N ILE A 39 9.05 43.52 0.38
CA ILE A 39 7.92 44.46 0.51
C ILE A 39 8.29 45.78 -0.18
N LYS A 40 9.46 46.32 0.19
CA LYS A 40 10.02 47.60 -0.26
C LYS A 40 11.49 47.68 0.16
N THR A 41 12.22 48.60 -0.46
CA THR A 41 13.56 48.99 -0.03
C THR A 41 13.56 50.32 0.72
N THR A 42 14.42 50.48 1.71
CA THR A 42 14.79 51.78 2.30
C THR A 42 16.30 52.02 2.17
N THR A 43 16.75 53.25 2.38
CA THR A 43 18.18 53.63 2.29
C THR A 43 18.70 54.04 3.66
N ARG A 44 19.71 53.31 4.17
CA ARG A 44 20.35 53.52 5.49
C ARG A 44 21.85 53.28 5.42
N SER A 45 22.62 54.11 6.11
CA SER A 45 24.08 54.01 6.20
C SER A 45 24.56 53.01 7.26
N ASN A 46 23.71 52.64 8.22
CA ASN A 46 23.98 51.58 9.19
C ASN A 46 22.94 50.46 9.04
N PRO A 47 23.32 49.17 8.97
CA PRO A 47 22.36 48.05 9.04
C PRO A 47 21.44 48.08 10.28
N ASP A 48 21.88 48.59 11.44
CA ASP A 48 21.02 48.67 12.63
C ASP A 48 19.74 49.49 12.37
N ASP A 49 19.83 50.56 11.57
CA ASP A 49 18.70 51.44 11.25
C ASP A 49 17.59 50.68 10.47
N CYS A 50 17.97 49.65 9.71
CA CYS A 50 17.02 48.79 8.99
C CYS A 50 16.08 48.03 9.94
N CYS A 51 16.47 47.83 11.21
CA CYS A 51 15.58 47.26 12.22
C CYS A 51 14.35 48.14 12.44
N THR A 52 14.56 49.45 12.60
CA THR A 52 13.49 50.44 12.78
C THR A 52 12.60 50.51 11.54
N ASP A 53 13.20 50.46 10.34
CA ASP A 53 12.44 50.46 9.09
C ASP A 53 11.58 49.19 8.92
N CYS A 54 12.06 48.02 9.33
CA CYS A 54 11.28 46.79 9.32
C CYS A 54 10.17 46.83 10.39
N ALA A 55 10.49 47.20 11.64
CA ALA A 55 9.52 47.29 12.72
C ALA A 55 8.38 48.30 12.44
N ALA A 56 8.66 49.37 11.70
CA ALA A 56 7.68 50.36 11.25
C ALA A 56 6.93 49.97 9.96
N THR A 57 7.20 48.79 9.38
CA THR A 57 6.59 48.31 8.13
C THR A 57 5.67 47.13 8.40
N PRO A 58 4.34 47.30 8.30
CA PRO A 58 3.38 46.21 8.53
C PRO A 58 3.71 44.96 7.72
N GLY A 59 3.77 43.81 8.40
CA GLY A 59 4.11 42.53 7.80
C GLY A 59 5.61 42.26 7.60
N CYS A 60 6.52 43.20 7.86
CA CYS A 60 7.96 42.93 7.78
C CYS A 60 8.40 42.00 8.93
N VAL A 61 9.13 40.93 8.60
CA VAL A 61 9.63 39.94 9.56
C VAL A 61 11.15 39.77 9.53
N VAL A 62 11.81 40.23 8.46
CA VAL A 62 13.27 40.24 8.33
C VAL A 62 13.70 41.37 7.41
N TYR A 63 14.87 41.96 7.66
CA TYR A 63 15.54 42.82 6.71
C TYR A 63 16.89 42.22 6.27
N VAL A 64 17.37 42.64 5.10
CA VAL A 64 18.74 42.40 4.63
C VAL A 64 19.33 43.74 4.18
N TRP A 65 20.39 44.19 4.83
CA TRP A 65 21.17 45.35 4.38
C TRP A 65 22.27 44.90 3.42
N ASN A 66 22.39 45.57 2.28
CA ASN A 66 23.17 45.10 1.13
C ASN A 66 24.71 45.28 1.21
N GLY A 67 25.25 45.63 2.37
CA GLY A 67 26.69 45.93 2.54
C GLY A 67 27.11 47.35 2.17
N ALA A 68 26.20 48.20 1.67
CA ALA A 68 26.52 49.55 1.21
C ALA A 68 25.53 50.64 1.69
N SER A 69 24.23 50.49 1.41
CA SER A 69 23.24 51.54 1.70
C SER A 69 21.77 51.11 1.68
N THR A 70 21.41 49.92 1.22
CA THR A 70 20.01 49.52 0.96
C THR A 70 19.53 48.47 1.94
N CYS A 71 18.44 48.75 2.66
CA CYS A 71 17.69 47.75 3.43
C CYS A 71 16.61 47.14 2.53
N TYR A 72 16.66 45.83 2.31
CA TYR A 72 15.60 45.02 1.73
C TYR A 72 14.66 44.52 2.83
N LEU A 73 13.44 45.07 2.92
CA LEU A 73 12.47 44.73 3.97
C LEU A 73 11.51 43.66 3.46
N LYS A 74 11.37 42.53 4.15
CA LYS A 74 10.75 41.31 3.59
C LYS A 74 9.59 40.79 4.45
N HIS A 75 8.50 40.35 3.80
CA HIS A 75 7.28 39.88 4.47
C HIS A 75 7.29 38.39 4.82
N THR A 76 8.32 37.67 4.37
CA THR A 76 8.52 36.26 4.68
C THR A 76 10.01 35.97 4.67
N ILE A 77 10.48 35.24 5.67
CA ILE A 77 11.88 34.81 5.74
C ILE A 77 12.13 33.88 4.55
N GLY A 78 13.05 34.32 3.66
CA GLY A 78 13.48 33.58 2.48
C GLY A 78 14.42 32.42 2.81
N TRP A 79 15.14 31.93 1.80
CA TRP A 79 16.25 31.02 2.03
C TRP A 79 17.46 31.80 2.56
N HIS A 80 18.08 31.30 3.64
CA HIS A 80 19.34 31.82 4.17
C HIS A 80 20.48 31.48 3.20
N MET A 81 21.00 32.49 2.50
CA MET A 81 22.03 32.36 1.47
C MET A 81 23.30 33.09 1.89
N PRO A 82 24.51 32.52 1.69
CA PRO A 82 25.76 33.26 1.90
C PRO A 82 25.88 34.43 0.92
N ALA A 83 26.05 35.64 1.43
CA ALA A 83 26.14 36.87 0.66
C ALA A 83 27.17 37.82 1.30
N ALA A 84 28.41 37.79 0.82
CA ALA A 84 29.51 38.58 1.38
C ALA A 84 29.19 40.09 1.40
N GLY A 85 29.36 40.73 2.56
CA GLY A 85 29.00 42.11 2.84
C GLY A 85 27.59 42.30 3.41
N ALA A 86 26.63 41.41 3.13
CA ALA A 86 25.24 41.56 3.55
C ALA A 86 25.07 41.42 5.08
N ARG A 87 24.11 42.13 5.67
CA ARG A 87 23.84 42.14 7.11
C ARG A 87 22.34 42.01 7.35
N ALA A 88 21.90 40.91 7.95
CA ALA A 88 20.48 40.61 8.11
C ALA A 88 20.08 40.53 9.60
N ALA A 89 18.85 40.92 9.92
CA ALA A 89 18.25 40.60 11.22
C ALA A 89 16.72 40.49 11.12
N LYS A 90 16.14 39.70 12.03
CA LYS A 90 14.73 39.34 12.07
C LYS A 90 14.01 40.15 13.15
N ILE A 91 12.73 40.45 12.93
CA ILE A 91 11.83 40.79 14.03
C ILE A 91 11.53 39.48 14.77
N PRO A 92 11.75 39.38 16.09
CA PRO A 92 11.40 38.19 16.85
C PRO A 92 9.91 37.87 16.69
N GLY A 93 9.62 36.62 16.33
CA GLY A 93 8.24 36.14 16.35
C GLY A 93 7.69 36.05 17.78
N PRO A 94 6.36 35.93 17.96
CA PRO A 94 5.82 35.58 19.26
C PRO A 94 6.42 34.24 19.72
N SER A 95 7.11 34.25 20.85
CA SER A 95 7.64 33.03 21.47
C SER A 95 6.47 32.13 21.88
N SER A 96 6.46 30.89 21.38
CA SER A 96 5.41 29.94 21.73
C SER A 96 5.48 29.60 23.23
N PRO A 97 4.41 29.81 24.03
CA PRO A 97 4.40 29.44 25.46
C PRO A 97 4.44 27.91 25.67
N LEU A 98 4.31 27.15 24.58
CA LEU A 98 4.35 25.70 24.55
C LEU A 98 5.78 25.14 24.43
N CYS A 99 6.81 25.99 24.53
CA CYS A 99 8.22 25.60 24.64
C CYS A 99 8.98 26.45 25.67
N SER A 100 10.18 26.02 26.04
CA SER A 100 11.14 26.88 26.74
C SER A 100 11.61 28.01 25.82
N PRO A 101 12.24 29.08 26.36
CA PRO A 101 13.06 29.98 25.55
C PRO A 101 14.07 29.20 24.72
N VAL A 102 14.38 29.71 23.51
CA VAL A 102 15.38 29.14 22.62
C VAL A 102 16.77 29.47 23.15
N LEU A 103 17.59 28.44 23.34
CA LEU A 103 19.01 28.57 23.70
C LEU A 103 19.84 28.76 22.42
N GLU A 104 20.56 29.87 22.34
CA GLU A 104 21.46 30.20 21.24
C GLU A 104 22.81 29.46 21.37
N ASN A 105 23.43 29.15 20.23
CA ASN A 105 24.72 28.43 20.13
C ASN A 105 24.81 27.15 20.98
N THR A 106 23.70 26.43 21.08
CA THR A 106 23.51 25.30 22.00
C THR A 106 22.80 24.14 21.30
N GLU A 107 23.20 22.91 21.61
CA GLU A 107 22.44 21.70 21.30
C GLU A 107 22.26 20.83 22.54
N TYR A 108 21.04 20.36 22.80
CA TYR A 108 20.81 19.26 23.75
C TYR A 108 21.30 17.96 23.15
N ARG A 109 22.20 17.24 23.83
CA ARG A 109 22.64 15.91 23.36
C ARG A 109 21.48 14.92 23.38
N GLY A 110 21.42 14.01 22.41
CA GLY A 110 20.35 13.02 22.33
C GLY A 110 20.37 12.25 21.01
N VAL A 111 19.40 11.34 20.86
CA VAL A 111 19.15 10.62 19.60
C VAL A 111 18.05 11.36 18.84
N ASP A 112 18.34 11.67 17.58
CA ASP A 112 17.40 12.25 16.63
C ASP A 112 16.37 11.20 16.20
N MET A 113 15.10 11.46 16.49
CA MET A 113 13.99 10.54 16.17
C MET A 113 13.34 10.85 14.82
N SER A 114 13.49 12.08 14.35
CA SER A 114 12.96 12.62 13.11
C SER A 114 13.60 13.99 12.85
N TRP A 115 13.36 14.58 11.69
CA TRP A 115 13.71 15.96 11.40
C TRP A 115 12.66 16.65 10.53
N SER A 116 12.61 17.97 10.61
CA SER A 116 11.87 18.83 9.68
C SER A 116 12.79 19.96 9.17
N LEU A 117 12.35 20.72 8.18
CA LEU A 117 13.03 21.93 7.71
C LEU A 117 12.13 23.13 8.03
N GLN A 118 12.65 24.06 8.85
CA GLN A 118 11.92 25.28 9.23
C GLN A 118 12.80 26.51 9.07
N ARG A 119 12.16 27.66 8.78
CA ARG A 119 12.89 28.91 8.51
C ARG A 119 13.28 29.68 9.78
N ARG A 120 12.80 29.24 10.95
CA ARG A 120 13.14 29.72 12.28
C ARG A 120 13.26 28.53 13.24
N ALA A 121 14.04 28.68 14.31
CA ALA A 121 14.11 27.66 15.36
C ALA A 121 12.81 27.61 16.18
N GLU A 122 12.17 28.76 16.33
CA GLU A 122 10.90 28.98 17.02
C GLU A 122 9.77 28.12 16.42
N ASP A 123 9.81 27.85 15.11
CA ASP A 123 8.83 27.01 14.42
C ASP A 123 9.01 25.51 14.70
N CYS A 124 10.24 25.05 15.02
CA CYS A 124 10.53 23.68 15.43
C CYS A 124 9.78 23.26 16.72
N CYS A 125 9.39 24.24 17.55
CA CYS A 125 8.56 24.01 18.73
C CYS A 125 7.26 23.27 18.40
N ASP A 126 6.63 23.69 17.29
CA ASP A 126 5.34 23.16 16.86
C ASP A 126 5.49 21.75 16.27
N ASP A 127 6.58 21.49 15.55
CA ASP A 127 6.90 20.18 14.98
C ASP A 127 7.26 19.15 16.06
N CYS A 128 8.07 19.54 17.06
CA CYS A 128 8.36 18.66 18.19
C CYS A 128 7.10 18.41 19.04
N ARG A 129 6.23 19.42 19.26
CA ARG A 129 4.94 19.18 19.96
C ARG A 129 4.02 18.21 19.20
N LYS A 130 4.01 18.25 17.87
CA LYS A 130 3.23 17.34 17.01
C LYS A 130 3.84 15.94 16.88
N THR A 131 5.13 15.77 17.18
CA THR A 131 5.85 14.50 17.05
C THR A 131 5.72 13.67 18.34
N PRO A 132 5.01 12.52 18.32
CA PRO A 132 4.81 11.70 19.53
C PRO A 132 6.16 11.25 20.12
N GLY A 133 6.35 11.53 21.41
CA GLY A 133 7.61 11.22 22.11
C GLY A 133 8.73 12.25 21.99
N CYS A 134 8.63 13.27 21.13
CA CYS A 134 9.63 14.34 21.08
C CYS A 134 9.59 15.19 22.36
N GLN A 135 10.76 15.63 22.84
CA GLN A 135 10.93 16.38 24.09
C GLN A 135 11.69 17.71 23.88
N ALA A 136 12.62 17.74 22.93
CA ALA A 136 13.39 18.92 22.55
C ALA A 136 13.65 18.95 21.04
N PHE A 137 13.99 20.12 20.51
CA PHE A 137 14.54 20.26 19.16
C PHE A 137 15.90 20.96 19.18
N VAL A 138 16.69 20.74 18.12
CA VAL A 138 17.91 21.50 17.80
C VAL A 138 17.79 21.97 16.35
N TRP A 139 17.65 23.28 16.14
CA TRP A 139 17.63 23.90 14.81
C TRP A 139 19.05 24.28 14.36
N THR A 140 19.32 24.11 13.07
CA THR A 140 20.68 24.23 12.50
C THR A 140 20.67 25.06 11.21
N PRO A 141 21.23 26.29 11.20
CA PRO A 141 21.30 27.12 9.99
C PRO A 141 22.33 26.58 8.97
N ASP A 142 23.38 25.92 9.47
CA ASP A 142 24.40 25.18 8.72
C ASP A 142 23.80 24.08 7.83
N ASP A 143 22.77 23.39 8.32
CA ASP A 143 22.01 22.40 7.56
C ASP A 143 20.65 22.96 7.08
N LYS A 144 20.70 24.14 6.44
CA LYS A 144 19.58 24.77 5.72
C LYS A 144 18.31 25.02 6.56
N GLY A 145 18.45 25.11 7.89
CA GLY A 145 17.33 25.28 8.82
C GLY A 145 16.69 23.98 9.28
N ARG A 146 17.44 22.87 9.35
CA ARG A 146 16.89 21.59 9.84
C ARG A 146 16.62 21.64 11.34
N CYS A 147 15.38 21.33 11.72
CA CYS A 147 14.98 20.99 13.08
C CYS A 147 15.28 19.51 13.31
N TYR A 148 16.31 19.20 14.09
CA TYR A 148 16.56 17.87 14.62
C TYR A 148 15.64 17.63 15.83
N LEU A 149 14.75 16.64 15.77
CA LEU A 149 13.75 16.37 16.80
C LEU A 149 14.24 15.24 17.72
N ARG A 150 14.29 15.48 19.04
CA ARG A 150 14.94 14.56 20.01
C ARG A 150 13.94 13.96 20.99
N ARG A 151 13.96 12.62 21.09
CA ARG A 151 13.14 11.82 22.04
C ARG A 151 13.75 11.78 23.44
N LEU A 152 15.08 11.85 23.52
CA LEU A 152 15.84 11.86 24.76
C LEU A 152 16.64 13.16 24.83
N VAL A 153 16.57 13.84 25.98
CA VAL A 153 17.26 15.11 26.23
C VAL A 153 18.35 14.88 27.28
N GLY A 154 19.59 14.83 26.84
CA GLY A 154 20.77 14.96 27.69
C GLY A 154 21.17 16.42 27.86
N ASP A 155 22.28 16.67 28.56
CA ASP A 155 22.73 18.02 28.89
C ASP A 155 22.89 18.93 27.66
N PRO A 156 22.57 20.25 27.79
CA PRO A 156 22.86 21.24 26.76
C PRO A 156 24.37 21.42 26.62
N THR A 157 24.91 21.22 25.43
CA THR A 157 26.33 21.46 25.10
C THR A 157 26.51 22.55 24.05
N PRO A 158 27.60 23.36 24.10
CA PRO A 158 27.80 24.43 23.14
C PRO A 158 28.03 23.91 21.71
N ARG A 159 27.29 24.47 20.74
CA ARG A 159 27.50 24.28 19.30
C ARG A 159 27.19 25.59 18.58
N ALA A 160 28.20 26.21 17.98
CA ALA A 160 28.05 27.46 17.25
C ALA A 160 26.95 27.35 16.17
N GLY A 161 26.07 28.35 16.09
CA GLY A 161 24.95 28.41 15.16
C GLY A 161 23.71 27.59 15.54
N ALA A 162 23.83 26.54 16.36
CA ALA A 162 22.68 25.72 16.77
C ALA A 162 21.74 26.47 17.72
N ARG A 163 20.42 26.26 17.57
CA ARG A 163 19.38 26.93 18.36
C ARG A 163 18.37 25.90 18.89
N SER A 164 18.26 25.71 20.21
CA SER A 164 17.53 24.56 20.79
C SER A 164 16.56 24.93 21.91
N ALA A 165 15.43 24.22 22.02
CA ALA A 165 14.46 24.39 23.13
C ALA A 165 13.76 23.08 23.53
N LEU A 166 13.19 23.06 24.74
CA LEU A 166 12.33 22.00 25.27
C LEU A 166 10.85 22.28 24.94
N VAL A 167 10.01 21.25 24.86
CA VAL A 167 8.56 21.38 24.64
C VAL A 167 7.77 21.22 25.94
N ASN A 168 6.92 22.20 26.25
CA ASN A 168 5.96 22.15 27.35
C ASN A 168 4.68 21.44 26.87
N LYS A 169 4.28 20.34 27.51
CA LYS A 169 3.07 19.58 27.16
C LYS A 169 1.95 19.78 28.20
N PRO A 170 0.68 19.89 27.79
CA PRO A 170 -0.45 19.90 28.72
C PRO A 170 -0.66 18.52 29.36
N ALA A 171 -1.27 18.50 30.54
CA ALA A 171 -1.52 17.29 31.32
C ALA A 171 -2.52 16.32 30.70
N SER A 172 -2.30 15.02 30.91
CA SER A 172 -3.25 13.93 30.62
C SER A 172 -4.45 13.98 31.58
N VAL A 173 -5.58 13.37 31.17
CA VAL A 173 -6.81 13.22 31.97
C VAL A 173 -7.02 11.76 32.36
N CYS A 174 -7.36 11.49 33.62
CA CYS A 174 -7.55 10.15 34.17
C CYS A 174 -8.96 9.98 34.74
N THR A 175 -9.46 8.74 34.77
CA THR A 175 -10.58 8.39 35.66
C THR A 175 -10.03 8.19 37.07
N ILE A 176 -10.73 8.71 38.09
CA ILE A 176 -10.28 8.79 39.48
C ILE A 176 -11.25 8.05 40.42
N GLU A 177 -10.70 7.31 41.38
CA GLU A 177 -11.39 6.47 42.37
C GLU A 177 -10.94 6.87 43.79
N LYS A 178 -11.88 7.11 44.70
CA LYS A 178 -11.57 7.51 46.10
C LYS A 178 -11.52 6.31 47.04
N ASP A 179 -10.68 6.42 48.07
CA ASP A 179 -10.47 5.43 49.13
C ASP A 179 -9.98 4.07 48.60
N VAL A 180 -9.29 4.09 47.45
CA VAL A 180 -8.72 2.93 46.76
C VAL A 180 -7.21 3.12 46.57
N ASP A 181 -6.43 2.10 46.92
CA ASP A 181 -5.04 1.94 46.48
C ASP A 181 -4.92 0.72 45.54
N TYR A 182 -3.93 0.78 44.65
CA TYR A 182 -3.65 -0.25 43.65
C TYR A 182 -2.32 -0.91 43.96
N SER A 183 -2.35 -2.12 44.52
CA SER A 183 -1.14 -2.78 45.03
C SER A 183 -0.12 -3.13 43.92
N GLY A 184 1.15 -2.76 44.15
CA GLY A 184 2.28 -3.08 43.28
C GLY A 184 2.40 -2.22 42.01
N ASN A 185 3.28 -2.68 41.10
CA ASN A 185 3.52 -2.15 39.74
C ASN A 185 4.08 -0.71 39.64
N ASP A 186 4.56 -0.15 40.75
CA ASP A 186 5.12 1.20 40.86
C ASP A 186 6.37 1.42 39.98
N ILE A 187 6.28 2.39 39.08
CA ILE A 187 7.38 2.96 38.30
C ILE A 187 8.16 3.93 39.19
N VAL A 188 7.44 4.83 39.89
CA VAL A 188 8.03 5.85 40.76
C VAL A 188 6.99 6.38 41.76
N SER A 189 7.46 6.73 42.96
CA SER A 189 6.73 7.57 43.92
C SER A 189 7.27 9.01 43.88
N ILE A 190 6.45 9.96 43.44
CA ILE A 190 6.82 11.38 43.27
C ILE A 190 5.89 12.30 44.08
N PRO A 191 6.33 13.49 44.53
CA PRO A 191 5.53 14.33 45.41
C PRO A 191 4.56 15.21 44.60
N ARG A 192 3.27 15.16 44.93
CA ARG A 192 2.21 15.95 44.27
C ARG A 192 1.10 16.32 45.24
N ASP A 193 0.62 17.55 45.10
CA ASP A 193 -0.37 18.16 46.00
C ASP A 193 -1.82 17.80 45.64
N SER A 194 -2.06 17.16 44.48
CA SER A 194 -3.38 16.67 44.06
C SER A 194 -3.30 15.41 43.19
N ALA A 195 -4.42 14.69 43.09
CA ALA A 195 -4.57 13.54 42.20
C ALA A 195 -4.53 13.93 40.71
N ASP A 196 -4.97 15.15 40.36
CA ASP A 196 -4.89 15.65 38.98
C ASP A 196 -3.43 15.94 38.58
N ALA A 197 -2.64 16.50 39.49
CA ALA A 197 -1.21 16.68 39.28
C ALA A 197 -0.47 15.33 39.19
N CYS A 198 -0.88 14.33 39.97
CA CYS A 198 -0.40 12.95 39.84
C CYS A 198 -0.76 12.32 38.48
N CYS A 199 -1.98 12.53 38.00
CA CYS A 199 -2.42 12.07 36.68
C CYS A 199 -1.58 12.68 35.54
N ALA A 200 -1.19 13.96 35.67
CA ALA A 200 -0.36 14.64 34.67
C ALA A 200 1.00 13.96 34.45
N ASP A 201 1.60 13.40 35.50
CA ASP A 201 2.89 12.72 35.43
C ASP A 201 2.81 11.29 34.87
N CYS A 202 1.61 10.75 34.60
CA CYS A 202 1.43 9.37 34.11
C CYS A 202 2.10 9.08 32.74
N ASP A 203 2.71 10.10 32.11
CA ASP A 203 3.50 10.01 30.89
C ASP A 203 5.00 10.45 31.05
N ALA A 204 5.52 10.75 32.27
CA ALA A 204 6.92 11.16 32.50
C ALA A 204 7.46 10.98 33.95
N THR A 205 8.77 10.75 34.13
CA THR A 205 9.46 10.62 35.46
C THR A 205 10.91 11.15 35.39
N PRO A 206 11.65 11.37 36.51
CA PRO A 206 11.33 11.35 37.96
C PRO A 206 11.36 12.82 38.54
N THR A 207 11.66 13.24 39.79
CA THR A 207 12.26 12.71 41.05
C THR A 207 11.53 13.26 42.31
N ALA A 208 12.11 13.18 43.53
CA ALA A 208 11.32 13.26 44.79
C ALA A 208 11.94 13.97 46.02
N SER A 209 11.05 14.50 46.89
CA SER A 209 11.20 14.59 48.35
C SER A 209 9.83 14.72 49.06
N ARG A 210 9.70 14.24 50.31
CA ARG A 210 8.43 13.65 50.83
C ARG A 210 7.46 14.60 51.58
N ARG A 211 6.24 14.77 51.06
CA ARG A 211 4.94 14.45 51.73
C ARG A 211 3.78 14.77 50.77
N GLY A 212 2.79 13.88 50.66
CA GLY A 212 1.82 13.87 49.56
C GLY A 212 2.44 13.19 48.33
N MET A 213 2.25 11.88 48.18
CA MET A 213 2.94 11.08 47.17
C MET A 213 1.96 10.53 46.13
N CYS A 214 2.25 10.84 44.87
CA CYS A 214 1.74 10.17 43.69
C CYS A 214 2.54 8.90 43.43
N ASN A 215 1.87 7.77 43.23
CA ASN A 215 2.46 6.47 42.92
C ASN A 215 2.10 6.10 41.48
N LEU A 216 3.01 6.34 40.54
CA LEU A 216 2.79 6.03 39.13
C LEU A 216 3.05 4.54 38.88
N LYS A 217 2.12 3.86 38.21
CA LYS A 217 2.15 2.41 37.99
C LYS A 217 2.01 2.08 36.51
N HIS A 218 2.82 1.16 36.00
CA HIS A 218 2.83 0.81 34.58
C HIS A 218 1.62 -0.04 34.15
N THR A 219 1.07 -0.82 35.08
CA THR A 219 -0.13 -1.63 34.91
C THR A 219 -1.01 -1.54 36.16
N LYS A 220 -2.34 -1.53 35.99
CA LYS A 220 -3.31 -1.41 37.09
C LYS A 220 -3.24 -2.66 37.98
N GLY A 221 -2.75 -2.50 39.21
CA GLY A 221 -2.58 -3.59 40.18
C GLY A 221 -3.90 -4.11 40.75
N GLN A 222 -3.83 -4.91 41.82
CA GLN A 222 -5.05 -5.35 42.52
C GLN A 222 -5.56 -4.23 43.45
N ALA A 223 -6.84 -3.86 43.30
CA ALA A 223 -7.49 -2.84 44.11
C ALA A 223 -7.64 -3.27 45.58
N SER A 224 -7.38 -2.33 46.50
CA SER A 224 -7.57 -2.48 47.94
C SER A 224 -8.23 -1.23 48.53
N ILE A 225 -9.01 -1.39 49.60
CA ILE A 225 -9.67 -0.25 50.27
C ILE A 225 -8.65 0.41 51.21
N ALA A 226 -8.35 1.68 50.96
CA ALA A 226 -7.38 2.48 51.70
C ALA A 226 -7.97 3.88 51.92
N LEU A 227 -8.58 4.10 53.09
CA LEU A 227 -9.24 5.38 53.43
C LEU A 227 -8.25 6.55 53.35
N GLY A 228 -8.59 7.56 52.53
CA GLY A 228 -7.75 8.71 52.22
C GLY A 228 -6.84 8.54 50.98
N ALA A 229 -6.75 7.35 50.39
CA ALA A 229 -6.07 7.14 49.11
C ALA A 229 -6.93 7.58 47.92
N ILE A 230 -6.28 7.84 46.78
CA ILE A 230 -6.94 8.16 45.51
C ILE A 230 -6.23 7.40 44.39
N GLY A 231 -6.92 6.43 43.80
CA GLY A 231 -6.46 5.67 42.64
C GLY A 231 -6.92 6.29 41.33
N GLY A 232 -6.27 5.92 40.22
CA GLY A 232 -6.70 6.34 38.89
C GLY A 232 -6.09 5.51 37.77
N SER A 233 -6.67 5.60 36.57
CA SER A 233 -6.20 4.85 35.41
C SER A 233 -6.51 5.52 34.06
N LYS A 234 -5.60 5.35 33.11
CA LYS A 234 -5.69 5.77 31.70
C LYS A 234 -6.27 4.61 30.87
N GLY A 235 -7.25 4.89 30.01
CA GLY A 235 -8.00 3.85 29.29
C GLY A 235 -7.41 3.49 27.92
N THR A 236 -6.87 2.28 27.77
CA THR A 236 -6.42 1.69 26.49
C THR A 236 -6.71 0.17 26.46
N THR A 237 -6.72 -0.45 25.27
CA THR A 237 -7.17 -1.84 25.05
C THR A 237 -6.22 -2.64 24.15
N GLY A 238 -6.07 -3.95 24.43
CA GLY A 238 -5.19 -4.89 23.72
C GLY A 238 -3.74 -4.92 24.25
N GLY A 239 -2.99 -6.03 24.18
CA GLY A 239 -3.32 -7.40 23.75
C GLY A 239 -2.13 -8.33 24.01
N VAL A 240 -2.35 -9.56 24.50
CA VAL A 240 -1.31 -10.34 25.22
C VAL A 240 -0.53 -11.32 24.31
N GLY A 241 0.80 -11.25 24.37
CA GLY A 241 1.73 -12.26 23.81
C GLY A 241 2.13 -13.33 24.83
N SER A 242 2.85 -14.38 24.40
CA SER A 242 3.25 -15.51 25.25
C SER A 242 4.77 -15.74 25.28
N CYS A 243 5.28 -16.39 26.32
CA CYS A 243 6.71 -16.56 26.55
C CYS A 243 7.21 -17.96 26.19
N GLY A 244 8.38 -18.04 25.55
CA GLY A 244 9.14 -19.27 25.41
C GLY A 244 9.76 -19.75 26.74
N VAL A 245 10.17 -21.02 26.79
CA VAL A 245 10.90 -21.58 27.94
C VAL A 245 12.32 -20.98 27.99
N PRO A 246 12.77 -20.36 29.10
CA PRO A 246 14.09 -19.75 29.15
C PRO A 246 15.25 -20.76 29.18
N GLU A 247 16.34 -20.44 28.48
CA GLU A 247 17.59 -21.19 28.43
C GLU A 247 18.63 -20.62 29.42
N PRO A 248 19.10 -21.36 30.43
CA PRO A 248 20.16 -20.93 31.35
C PRO A 248 21.56 -21.05 30.74
N ASP A 249 22.52 -20.31 31.31
CA ASP A 249 23.96 -20.31 30.99
C ASP A 249 24.31 -20.01 29.52
N VAL A 250 23.39 -19.37 28.81
CA VAL A 250 23.46 -19.06 27.38
C VAL A 250 23.16 -17.58 27.15
N ALA A 251 23.95 -16.96 26.28
CA ALA A 251 23.69 -15.64 25.70
C ALA A 251 23.58 -15.75 24.17
N TYR A 252 23.06 -14.68 23.58
CA TYR A 252 22.68 -14.60 22.18
C TYR A 252 23.04 -13.21 21.64
N ASP A 253 23.75 -13.15 20.50
CA ASP A 253 24.42 -11.93 20.01
C ASP A 253 23.54 -10.99 19.16
N GLY A 254 22.25 -11.34 18.97
CA GLY A 254 21.31 -10.62 18.12
C GLY A 254 21.13 -9.12 18.43
N THR A 255 20.65 -8.35 17.45
CA THR A 255 20.66 -6.87 17.49
C THR A 255 19.84 -6.31 18.65
N GLN A 256 20.49 -5.54 19.53
CA GLN A 256 19.90 -5.02 20.77
C GLN A 256 19.09 -3.73 20.54
N LEU A 257 17.82 -3.75 20.93
CA LEU A 257 16.86 -2.64 20.86
C LEU A 257 16.97 -1.71 22.06
N ALA A 258 16.98 -2.32 23.24
CA ALA A 258 16.76 -1.68 24.51
C ALA A 258 17.36 -2.54 25.63
N THR A 259 17.40 -1.96 26.83
CA THR A 259 17.87 -2.66 28.02
C THR A 259 16.99 -2.28 29.20
N THR A 260 16.41 -3.27 29.86
CA THR A 260 15.65 -3.15 31.11
C THR A 260 16.41 -3.87 32.23
N SER A 261 16.00 -3.72 33.48
CA SER A 261 16.70 -4.31 34.64
C SER A 261 15.71 -4.93 35.62
N HIS A 262 15.89 -6.22 35.91
CA HIS A 262 15.04 -7.01 36.80
C HIS A 262 15.87 -8.02 37.58
N ALA A 263 15.47 -8.30 38.82
CA ALA A 263 16.18 -9.26 39.69
C ALA A 263 16.09 -10.72 39.21
N LEU A 264 15.15 -11.05 38.30
CA LEU A 264 14.92 -12.39 37.76
C LEU A 264 14.70 -12.34 36.25
N SER A 265 15.24 -13.34 35.54
CA SER A 265 15.16 -13.47 34.08
C SER A 265 13.76 -13.71 33.53
N SER A 266 12.80 -14.13 34.35
CA SER A 266 11.40 -14.33 33.97
C SER A 266 10.67 -13.03 33.63
N ALA A 267 11.06 -11.89 34.22
CA ALA A 267 10.42 -10.60 33.97
C ALA A 267 10.75 -10.04 32.57
N CYS A 268 11.96 -10.30 32.06
CA CYS A 268 12.44 -9.81 30.77
C CYS A 268 11.56 -10.19 29.57
N CYS A 269 10.79 -11.28 29.67
CA CYS A 269 9.86 -11.65 28.61
C CYS A 269 8.74 -10.61 28.45
N GLN A 270 8.22 -10.07 29.56
CA GLN A 270 7.17 -9.06 29.52
C GLN A 270 7.72 -7.74 28.98
N ASP A 271 8.94 -7.33 29.39
CA ASP A 271 9.60 -6.17 28.79
C ASP A 271 9.75 -6.30 27.27
N CYS A 272 10.03 -7.52 26.78
CA CYS A 272 10.10 -7.82 25.35
C CYS A 272 8.71 -7.78 24.70
N ALA A 273 7.66 -8.29 25.36
CA ALA A 273 6.28 -8.19 24.89
C ALA A 273 5.84 -6.73 24.70
N ASP A 274 6.25 -5.85 25.62
CA ASP A 274 5.90 -4.43 25.64
C ASP A 274 6.88 -3.54 24.83
N THR A 275 7.95 -4.12 24.26
CA THR A 275 8.93 -3.41 23.42
C THR A 275 8.67 -3.66 21.93
N PRO A 276 8.19 -2.66 21.15
CA PRO A 276 7.90 -2.83 19.74
C PRO A 276 9.11 -3.34 18.94
N GLY A 277 8.93 -4.49 18.28
CA GLY A 277 9.97 -5.15 17.48
C GLY A 277 10.90 -6.08 18.27
N CYS A 278 10.74 -6.22 19.59
CA CYS A 278 11.47 -7.25 20.35
C CYS A 278 10.89 -8.64 20.08
N THR A 279 11.76 -9.62 19.87
CA THR A 279 11.39 -11.03 19.71
C THR A 279 12.17 -11.94 20.66
N PHE A 280 13.21 -11.42 21.31
CA PHE A 280 14.16 -12.19 22.09
C PHE A 280 14.79 -11.33 23.20
N TYR A 281 15.11 -11.95 24.35
CA TYR A 281 15.82 -11.30 25.45
C TYR A 281 16.99 -12.15 25.96
N VAL A 282 18.00 -11.48 26.50
CA VAL A 282 19.13 -12.08 27.22
C VAL A 282 19.25 -11.40 28.57
N TRP A 283 18.89 -12.10 29.65
CA TRP A 283 19.13 -11.64 31.02
C TRP A 283 20.54 -12.03 31.45
N SER A 284 21.27 -11.12 32.09
CA SER A 284 22.53 -11.44 32.77
C SER A 284 22.80 -10.41 33.86
N GLY A 285 23.21 -10.87 35.05
CA GLY A 285 23.59 -9.98 36.16
C GLY A 285 22.51 -8.99 36.63
N GLY A 286 21.22 -9.29 36.46
CA GLY A 286 20.10 -8.39 36.77
C GLY A 286 19.65 -7.49 35.61
N VAL A 287 20.23 -7.65 34.41
CA VAL A 287 20.00 -6.78 33.24
C VAL A 287 19.40 -7.58 32.08
N CYS A 288 18.24 -7.18 31.61
CA CYS A 288 17.52 -7.73 30.45
C CYS A 288 17.92 -6.98 29.17
N SER A 289 18.72 -7.60 28.31
CA SER A 289 19.03 -7.08 26.97
C SER A 289 17.96 -7.53 25.97
N LEU A 290 17.16 -6.59 25.44
CA LEU A 290 16.03 -6.84 24.55
C LEU A 290 16.47 -6.72 23.08
N ARG A 291 16.08 -7.66 22.21
CA ARG A 291 16.68 -7.85 20.87
C ARG A 291 15.62 -8.07 19.77
N THR A 292 15.89 -7.60 18.54
CA THR A 292 15.03 -7.83 17.35
C THR A 292 15.13 -9.24 16.77
N ASN A 293 16.17 -9.97 17.12
CA ASN A 293 16.48 -11.30 16.60
C ASN A 293 17.34 -12.07 17.62
N GLN A 294 17.45 -13.38 17.41
CA GLN A 294 18.19 -14.28 18.30
C GLN A 294 19.70 -14.24 18.02
N GLY A 295 20.14 -14.18 16.76
CA GLY A 295 21.57 -14.23 16.42
C GLY A 295 22.22 -15.57 16.78
N SER A 296 23.54 -15.57 16.97
CA SER A 296 24.35 -16.75 17.29
C SER A 296 24.24 -17.12 18.76
N LYS A 297 24.20 -18.43 19.05
CA LYS A 297 24.23 -18.97 20.41
C LYS A 297 25.65 -18.97 20.98
N VAL A 298 25.84 -18.36 22.15
CA VAL A 298 27.15 -18.27 22.84
C VAL A 298 27.02 -18.80 24.27
N SER A 299 28.01 -19.56 24.74
CA SER A 299 28.08 -20.02 26.14
C SER A 299 28.38 -18.84 27.06
N ALA A 300 27.52 -18.59 28.04
CA ALA A 300 27.61 -17.44 28.95
C ALA A 300 27.06 -17.78 30.35
N PRO A 301 27.86 -18.48 31.18
CA PRO A 301 27.44 -18.90 32.52
C PRO A 301 26.89 -17.75 33.37
N GLY A 302 25.80 -18.00 34.10
CA GLY A 302 25.06 -17.01 34.89
C GLY A 302 24.08 -16.13 34.10
N SER A 303 23.97 -16.32 32.78
CA SER A 303 22.96 -15.67 31.93
C SER A 303 21.69 -16.53 31.80
N THR A 304 20.59 -15.95 31.33
CA THR A 304 19.37 -16.69 30.97
C THR A 304 18.65 -15.99 29.82
N SER A 305 18.39 -16.72 28.74
CA SER A 305 17.84 -16.15 27.50
C SER A 305 16.46 -16.70 27.17
N GLY A 306 15.62 -15.96 26.45
CA GLY A 306 14.27 -16.42 26.09
C GLY A 306 13.66 -15.67 24.91
N SER A 307 12.69 -16.31 24.25
CA SER A 307 11.97 -15.77 23.09
C SER A 307 10.55 -15.31 23.46
N LEU A 308 10.05 -14.32 22.72
CA LEU A 308 8.67 -13.87 22.75
C LEU A 308 7.89 -14.54 21.61
N ALA A 309 6.83 -15.27 21.94
CA ALA A 309 5.85 -15.80 20.99
C ALA A 309 4.66 -14.82 20.88
N LEU A 310 4.73 -13.92 19.89
CA LEU A 310 3.57 -13.16 19.46
C LEU A 310 2.49 -14.10 18.87
N PRO A 311 1.18 -13.81 19.04
CA PRO A 311 0.12 -14.54 18.34
C PRO A 311 0.24 -14.26 16.83
N SER A 312 0.83 -15.20 16.10
CA SER A 312 1.26 -14.96 14.72
C SER A 312 0.10 -14.99 13.72
N THR A 313 -0.04 -13.92 12.94
CA THR A 313 -0.90 -13.89 11.73
C THR A 313 -0.21 -14.57 10.53
N GLN A 314 1.09 -14.82 10.62
CA GLN A 314 1.72 -15.90 9.86
C GLN A 314 1.34 -17.25 10.49
N PRO A 315 1.13 -18.33 9.72
CA PRO A 315 1.22 -19.67 10.28
C PRO A 315 2.62 -19.86 10.88
N PRO A 316 2.78 -20.74 11.90
CA PRO A 316 4.10 -21.00 12.46
C PRO A 316 5.08 -21.43 11.37
N PRO A 317 6.38 -21.12 11.50
CA PRO A 317 7.39 -21.75 10.66
C PRO A 317 7.18 -23.27 10.79
N PRO A 318 7.04 -24.01 9.68
CA PRO A 318 6.64 -25.41 9.76
C PRO A 318 7.70 -26.18 10.57
N PRO A 319 7.31 -27.07 11.50
CA PRO A 319 8.26 -28.03 12.04
C PRO A 319 8.89 -28.76 10.84
N PRO A 320 10.23 -28.94 10.81
CA PRO A 320 10.97 -29.33 9.61
C PRO A 320 10.32 -30.56 8.95
N PRO A 321 9.70 -30.45 7.76
CA PRO A 321 8.83 -31.50 7.27
C PRO A 321 9.58 -32.76 6.83
N GLY A 322 9.63 -33.73 7.74
CA GLY A 322 9.01 -35.00 7.38
C GLY A 322 7.53 -34.70 7.11
N PRO A 323 7.06 -34.56 5.85
CA PRO A 323 7.60 -35.25 4.67
C PRO A 323 8.06 -34.37 3.50
N THR A 324 8.96 -34.96 2.70
CA THR A 324 9.33 -34.57 1.33
C THR A 324 8.22 -34.85 0.30
N LYS A 325 6.94 -34.61 0.65
CA LYS A 325 5.75 -34.93 -0.15
C LYS A 325 4.98 -33.66 -0.55
N VAL A 326 4.29 -33.75 -1.68
CA VAL A 326 3.39 -32.72 -2.22
C VAL A 326 2.25 -32.40 -1.23
N GLN A 327 1.99 -31.11 -1.03
CA GLN A 327 0.88 -30.59 -0.23
C GLN A 327 -0.01 -29.70 -1.11
N THR A 328 -1.31 -29.98 -1.18
CA THR A 328 -2.28 -29.10 -1.86
C THR A 328 -2.97 -28.20 -0.84
N ARG A 329 -3.07 -26.91 -1.17
CA ARG A 329 -3.55 -25.83 -0.31
C ARG A 329 -4.51 -24.94 -1.10
N ILE A 330 -5.24 -24.07 -0.39
CA ILE A 330 -6.09 -23.02 -0.98
C ILE A 330 -5.63 -21.68 -0.41
N PHE A 331 -5.62 -20.64 -1.24
CA PHE A 331 -5.33 -19.26 -0.84
C PHE A 331 -6.52 -18.34 -1.14
N GLY A 332 -6.73 -17.35 -0.26
CA GLY A 332 -7.83 -16.39 -0.32
C GLY A 332 -9.09 -16.85 0.41
N GLU A 333 -9.86 -15.88 0.88
CA GLU A 333 -11.10 -16.06 1.63
C GLU A 333 -12.26 -15.31 0.97
N PHE A 334 -13.48 -15.80 1.13
CA PHE A 334 -14.69 -15.15 0.60
C PHE A 334 -14.88 -13.76 1.26
N PRO A 335 -15.24 -12.69 0.52
CA PRO A 335 -15.75 -12.67 -0.86
C PRO A 335 -14.69 -12.72 -1.97
N LEU A 336 -13.40 -12.71 -1.64
CA LEU A 336 -12.31 -12.63 -2.63
C LEU A 336 -12.11 -13.96 -3.39
N PRO A 337 -11.66 -13.93 -4.66
CA PRO A 337 -11.36 -15.14 -5.43
C PRO A 337 -10.37 -16.07 -4.73
N ARG A 338 -10.72 -17.36 -4.64
CA ARG A 338 -9.88 -18.39 -4.02
C ARG A 338 -9.17 -19.22 -5.09
N ILE A 339 -7.90 -19.54 -4.86
CA ILE A 339 -7.10 -20.34 -5.77
C ILE A 339 -6.53 -21.56 -5.04
N ALA A 340 -6.71 -22.75 -5.63
CA ALA A 340 -6.05 -23.96 -5.17
C ALA A 340 -4.68 -24.10 -5.85
N TYR A 341 -3.69 -24.57 -5.11
CA TYR A 341 -2.31 -24.71 -5.57
C TYR A 341 -1.64 -25.87 -4.82
N SER A 342 -0.57 -26.41 -5.39
CA SER A 342 0.24 -27.46 -4.77
C SER A 342 1.66 -26.96 -4.53
N VAL A 343 2.30 -27.42 -3.46
CA VAL A 343 3.70 -27.14 -3.14
C VAL A 343 4.43 -28.41 -2.73
N LEU A 344 5.72 -28.49 -3.08
CA LEU A 344 6.69 -29.37 -2.45
C LEU A 344 7.60 -28.51 -1.55
N PRO A 345 7.62 -28.72 -0.22
CA PRO A 345 8.55 -28.05 0.67
C PRO A 345 10.02 -28.42 0.38
N GLN A 346 10.95 -27.53 0.72
CA GLN A 346 12.41 -27.74 0.64
C GLN A 346 12.88 -28.07 -0.79
N ALA A 347 12.21 -27.48 -1.79
CA ALA A 347 12.49 -27.68 -3.21
C ALA A 347 12.33 -26.37 -4.00
N ARG A 348 12.89 -26.29 -5.21
CA ARG A 348 12.72 -25.15 -6.13
C ARG A 348 12.72 -25.53 -7.60
N TRP A 349 12.19 -24.63 -8.43
CA TRP A 349 12.20 -24.69 -9.90
C TRP A 349 13.39 -23.96 -10.53
N LEU A 350 14.53 -23.88 -9.82
CA LEU A 350 15.82 -23.40 -10.35
C LEU A 350 16.95 -24.32 -9.90
N GLU A 351 18.00 -24.41 -10.70
CA GLU A 351 19.26 -25.02 -10.29
C GLU A 351 19.97 -24.21 -9.21
N THR A 352 20.79 -24.87 -8.39
CA THR A 352 21.43 -24.30 -7.19
C THR A 352 22.29 -23.07 -7.46
N SER A 353 23.05 -23.07 -8.56
CA SER A 353 23.89 -21.94 -9.00
C SER A 353 23.04 -20.75 -9.41
N ALA A 354 22.05 -20.97 -10.28
CA ALA A 354 21.12 -19.95 -10.77
C ALA A 354 20.33 -19.30 -9.62
N TYR A 355 19.80 -20.11 -8.69
CA TYR A 355 19.08 -19.60 -7.51
C TYR A 355 19.95 -18.72 -6.61
N LYS A 356 21.17 -19.16 -6.26
CA LYS A 356 22.05 -18.39 -5.38
C LYS A 356 22.54 -17.10 -6.04
N ALA A 357 22.82 -17.13 -7.34
CA ALA A 357 23.11 -15.93 -8.12
C ALA A 357 21.91 -14.96 -8.17
N PHE A 358 20.69 -15.48 -8.34
CA PHE A 358 19.47 -14.68 -8.36
C PHE A 358 19.20 -14.01 -7.00
N LEU A 359 19.22 -14.76 -5.90
CA LEU A 359 19.05 -14.21 -4.55
C LEU A 359 20.05 -13.08 -4.26
N TYR A 360 21.34 -13.34 -4.51
CA TYR A 360 22.40 -12.37 -4.25
C TYR A 360 22.22 -11.06 -5.05
N ALA A 361 21.69 -11.14 -6.27
CA ALA A 361 21.36 -9.97 -7.08
C ALA A 361 20.09 -9.25 -6.58
N PHE A 362 19.06 -10.01 -6.18
CA PHE A 362 17.80 -9.50 -5.64
C PHE A 362 17.99 -8.75 -4.31
N GLU A 363 18.70 -9.33 -3.35
CA GLU A 363 18.91 -8.76 -2.02
C GLU A 363 19.75 -7.48 -2.04
N ARG A 364 20.53 -7.26 -3.12
CA ARG A 364 21.28 -6.03 -3.38
C ARG A 364 20.47 -4.90 -4.02
N ILE A 365 19.26 -5.19 -4.53
CA ILE A 365 18.41 -4.25 -5.28
C ILE A 365 17.08 -3.96 -4.56
N MET A 366 16.73 -4.75 -3.55
CA MET A 366 15.52 -4.59 -2.74
C MET A 366 15.77 -3.91 -1.38
N THR A 367 16.64 -2.90 -1.34
CA THR A 367 16.89 -2.08 -0.14
C THR A 367 15.93 -0.90 -0.08
N ASN A 368 15.80 -0.23 1.07
CA ASN A 368 14.93 0.95 1.17
C ASN A 368 15.46 2.12 0.35
N GLU A 369 16.79 2.27 0.27
CA GLU A 369 17.49 3.33 -0.45
C GLU A 369 17.37 3.13 -1.97
N THR A 370 17.43 1.88 -2.43
CA THR A 370 17.23 1.52 -3.85
C THR A 370 15.77 1.68 -4.27
N LEU A 371 14.80 1.29 -3.43
CA LEU A 371 13.37 1.57 -3.65
C LEU A 371 13.07 3.08 -3.70
N GLN A 372 13.72 3.89 -2.85
CA GLN A 372 13.60 5.35 -2.90
C GLN A 372 14.26 5.95 -4.15
N ALA A 373 15.42 5.44 -4.57
CA ALA A 373 16.13 5.91 -5.76
C ALA A 373 15.43 5.55 -7.07
N GLN A 374 14.72 4.41 -7.13
CA GLN A 374 13.91 4.04 -8.30
C GLN A 374 12.88 5.11 -8.65
N HIS A 375 12.22 5.69 -7.64
CA HIS A 375 11.24 6.78 -7.82
C HIS A 375 11.83 8.11 -8.30
N ALA A 376 13.17 8.25 -8.25
CA ALA A 376 13.87 9.36 -8.90
C ALA A 376 14.22 9.09 -10.39
N GLY A 377 13.68 8.01 -10.99
CA GLY A 377 13.78 7.74 -12.43
C GLY A 377 14.89 6.76 -12.86
N GLN A 378 15.14 5.72 -12.05
CA GLN A 378 16.14 4.67 -12.36
C GLN A 378 15.55 3.27 -12.15
N PRO A 379 14.94 2.63 -13.17
CA PRO A 379 14.43 1.26 -13.05
C PRO A 379 15.57 0.26 -12.82
N HIS A 380 15.41 -0.64 -11.83
CA HIS A 380 16.24 -1.85 -11.75
C HIS A 380 15.51 -3.02 -12.42
N GLU A 381 15.77 -3.23 -13.71
CA GLU A 381 15.48 -4.52 -14.32
C GLU A 381 16.56 -5.53 -13.88
N LEU A 382 16.22 -6.43 -12.94
CA LEU A 382 17.00 -7.65 -12.74
C LEU A 382 16.74 -8.56 -13.94
N VAL A 383 17.50 -8.34 -15.01
CA VAL A 383 17.56 -9.21 -16.18
C VAL A 383 18.16 -10.56 -15.75
N ALA A 384 17.32 -11.42 -15.18
CA ALA A 384 17.61 -12.84 -15.12
C ALA A 384 17.86 -13.32 -16.55
N ALA A 385 19.04 -13.86 -16.83
CA ALA A 385 19.52 -14.15 -18.18
C ALA A 385 18.78 -15.29 -18.92
N SER A 386 17.56 -15.61 -18.48
CA SER A 386 16.63 -16.56 -19.08
C SER A 386 15.23 -15.93 -19.14
N THR A 387 14.64 -15.89 -20.32
CA THR A 387 13.26 -15.44 -20.60
C THR A 387 12.14 -16.28 -19.94
N HIS A 388 12.52 -17.19 -19.04
CA HIS A 388 11.68 -18.24 -18.46
C HIS A 388 11.34 -18.01 -16.98
N VAL A 389 11.86 -16.94 -16.36
CA VAL A 389 11.66 -16.60 -14.95
C VAL A 389 11.29 -15.12 -14.80
N ARG A 390 10.26 -14.82 -14.01
CA ARG A 390 9.88 -13.44 -13.61
C ARG A 390 9.71 -13.38 -12.09
N TYR A 391 10.23 -12.33 -11.46
CA TYR A 391 10.24 -12.21 -10.00
C TYR A 391 9.27 -11.13 -9.50
N PHE A 392 8.84 -11.32 -8.24
CA PHE A 392 7.88 -10.46 -7.55
C PHE A 392 8.30 -10.33 -6.07
N PRO A 393 8.79 -9.16 -5.63
CA PRO A 393 9.12 -8.88 -4.24
C PRO A 393 7.88 -8.68 -3.36
N ARG A 394 8.09 -8.69 -2.04
CA ARG A 394 7.08 -8.48 -0.99
C ARG A 394 5.82 -9.34 -1.15
N VAL A 395 6.04 -10.59 -1.56
CA VAL A 395 5.02 -11.65 -1.54
C VAL A 395 5.10 -12.35 -0.19
N ARG A 396 3.96 -12.51 0.47
CA ARG A 396 3.88 -12.84 1.91
C ARG A 396 3.68 -14.32 2.19
N SER A 397 3.36 -15.12 1.17
CA SER A 397 3.15 -16.58 1.32
C SER A 397 3.25 -17.32 -0.02
N PRO A 398 3.44 -18.66 -0.01
CA PRO A 398 3.32 -19.49 -1.20
C PRO A 398 1.96 -19.39 -1.89
N GLY A 399 0.89 -19.11 -1.14
CA GLY A 399 -0.46 -18.95 -1.68
C GLY A 399 -0.65 -17.62 -2.43
N GLU A 400 -0.06 -16.54 -1.93
CA GLU A 400 0.00 -15.28 -2.66
C GLU A 400 0.91 -15.42 -3.90
N CYS A 401 2.01 -16.17 -3.80
CA CYS A 401 2.87 -16.47 -4.95
C CYS A 401 2.14 -17.31 -6.02
N ALA A 402 1.29 -18.27 -5.64
CA ALA A 402 0.41 -18.99 -6.55
C ALA A 402 -0.60 -18.07 -7.25
N LEU A 403 -1.19 -17.12 -6.52
CA LEU A 403 -2.09 -16.13 -7.10
C LEU A 403 -1.35 -15.20 -8.09
N VAL A 404 -0.18 -14.69 -7.71
CA VAL A 404 0.67 -13.85 -8.58
C VAL A 404 1.06 -14.60 -9.85
N ALA A 405 1.64 -15.80 -9.72
CA ALA A 405 2.02 -16.63 -10.87
C ALA A 405 0.82 -16.88 -11.80
N SER A 406 -0.33 -17.30 -11.25
CA SER A 406 -1.54 -17.56 -12.03
C SER A 406 -2.08 -16.32 -12.75
N THR A 407 -2.06 -15.14 -12.13
CA THR A 407 -2.56 -13.91 -12.76
C THR A 407 -1.64 -13.44 -13.89
N TYR A 408 -0.32 -13.65 -13.75
CA TYR A 408 0.65 -13.47 -14.82
C TYR A 408 0.74 -14.65 -15.81
N ARG A 409 -0.20 -15.61 -15.75
CA ARG A 409 -0.30 -16.80 -16.63
C ARG A 409 0.88 -17.79 -16.55
N PHE A 410 1.67 -17.73 -15.48
CA PHE A 410 2.65 -18.76 -15.15
C PHE A 410 1.99 -19.91 -14.37
N ALA A 411 2.43 -21.14 -14.62
CA ALA A 411 1.89 -22.36 -13.99
C ALA A 411 2.76 -22.91 -12.85
N TYR A 412 3.98 -22.38 -12.69
CA TYR A 412 5.00 -22.84 -11.73
C TYR A 412 5.60 -21.65 -10.99
N PHE A 413 6.01 -21.86 -9.72
CA PHE A 413 6.64 -20.81 -8.94
C PHE A 413 7.60 -21.36 -7.88
N THR A 414 8.71 -20.67 -7.63
CA THR A 414 9.54 -20.87 -6.43
C THR A 414 9.24 -19.72 -5.47
N PHE A 415 8.93 -20.03 -4.21
CA PHE A 415 8.76 -19.04 -3.16
C PHE A 415 9.83 -19.22 -2.09
N ALA A 416 10.53 -18.13 -1.75
CA ALA A 416 11.48 -18.05 -0.64
C ALA A 416 10.91 -17.08 0.41
N ALA A 417 10.70 -17.57 1.64
CA ALA A 417 9.95 -16.85 2.66
C ALA A 417 10.77 -15.74 3.33
N ALA A 418 12.05 -16.01 3.61
CA ALA A 418 12.96 -15.05 4.25
C ALA A 418 13.07 -13.74 3.45
N SER A 419 13.31 -13.82 2.15
CA SER A 419 13.44 -12.65 1.25
C SER A 419 12.09 -12.14 0.70
N GLN A 420 10.94 -12.68 1.16
CA GLN A 420 9.58 -12.40 0.66
C GLN A 420 9.46 -12.44 -0.88
N LEU A 421 10.13 -13.42 -1.48
CA LEU A 421 10.38 -13.49 -2.93
C LEU A 421 9.54 -14.58 -3.57
N CYS A 422 8.77 -14.20 -4.59
CA CYS A 422 8.13 -15.11 -5.52
C CYS A 422 8.83 -15.05 -6.88
N MET A 423 9.30 -16.18 -7.39
CA MET A 423 9.80 -16.35 -8.77
C MET A 423 8.80 -17.21 -9.53
N ALA A 424 8.11 -16.65 -10.51
CA ALA A 424 7.23 -17.39 -11.40
C ALA A 424 8.03 -17.96 -12.59
N HIS A 425 7.70 -19.18 -13.01
CA HIS A 425 8.43 -19.94 -14.02
C HIS A 425 7.52 -20.39 -15.16
N THR A 426 8.05 -20.38 -16.38
CA THR A 426 7.44 -21.03 -17.54
C THR A 426 8.35 -22.13 -18.08
N PHE A 427 7.76 -23.29 -18.34
CA PHE A 427 8.38 -24.44 -19.00
C PHE A 427 7.68 -24.72 -20.34
N ALA A 428 7.29 -23.66 -21.04
CA ALA A 428 6.68 -23.76 -22.37
C ALA A 428 7.61 -24.51 -23.35
N PRO A 429 7.06 -25.39 -24.21
CA PRO A 429 7.87 -26.24 -25.07
C PRO A 429 8.56 -25.42 -26.16
N SER A 430 9.88 -25.55 -26.24
CA SER A 430 10.72 -25.05 -27.33
C SER A 430 10.74 -26.00 -28.53
N SER A 431 10.46 -27.28 -28.29
CA SER A 431 10.53 -28.35 -29.28
C SER A 431 9.18 -29.06 -29.52
N ALA A 432 8.98 -29.57 -30.74
CA ALA A 432 7.84 -30.43 -31.07
C ALA A 432 7.93 -31.85 -30.45
N SER A 433 9.00 -32.13 -29.70
CA SER A 433 9.29 -33.39 -29.02
C SER A 433 8.86 -33.44 -27.55
N ALA A 434 8.29 -32.33 -27.01
CA ALA A 434 7.72 -32.32 -25.67
C ALA A 434 6.54 -33.31 -25.53
N PRO A 435 6.33 -33.95 -24.36
CA PRO A 435 5.22 -34.88 -24.16
C PRO A 435 3.87 -34.16 -24.33
N ALA A 436 2.92 -34.82 -25.00
CA ALA A 436 1.65 -34.23 -25.42
C ALA A 436 0.74 -33.75 -24.26
N THR A 437 1.04 -34.12 -23.02
CA THR A 437 0.42 -33.64 -21.77
C THR A 437 1.41 -33.85 -20.62
N THR A 438 1.35 -32.99 -19.61
CA THR A 438 2.04 -33.18 -18.32
C THR A 438 0.99 -33.35 -17.23
N TRP A 439 1.20 -34.27 -16.30
CA TRP A 439 0.31 -34.55 -15.18
C TRP A 439 0.97 -34.15 -13.88
N MET A 440 0.55 -33.03 -13.28
CA MET A 440 1.10 -32.52 -12.02
C MET A 440 0.27 -33.00 -10.83
N ARG A 441 0.91 -33.35 -9.71
CA ARG A 441 0.21 -33.86 -8.52
C ARG A 441 -0.65 -32.80 -7.85
N SER A 442 -1.79 -33.25 -7.35
CA SER A 442 -2.72 -32.51 -6.50
C SER A 442 -3.17 -33.45 -5.40
N GLN A 443 -2.45 -33.41 -4.26
CA GLN A 443 -2.59 -34.33 -3.14
C GLN A 443 -2.50 -35.80 -3.62
N ASP A 444 -3.60 -36.55 -3.54
CA ASP A 444 -3.71 -37.97 -3.91
C ASP A 444 -4.11 -38.19 -5.38
N SER A 445 -4.06 -37.13 -6.21
CA SER A 445 -4.51 -37.12 -7.60
C SER A 445 -3.51 -36.42 -8.53
N PHE A 446 -3.79 -36.45 -9.84
CA PHE A 446 -3.00 -35.78 -10.88
C PHE A 446 -3.89 -34.89 -11.75
N LEU A 447 -3.47 -33.64 -11.99
CA LEU A 447 -4.14 -32.67 -12.84
C LEU A 447 -3.39 -32.53 -14.19
N PRO A 448 -4.09 -32.57 -15.34
CA PRO A 448 -3.48 -32.45 -16.66
C PRO A 448 -3.18 -30.99 -17.02
N PHE A 449 -1.90 -30.69 -17.24
CA PHE A 449 -1.33 -29.43 -17.73
C PHE A 449 -1.03 -29.55 -19.24
N GLY A 450 -1.07 -28.42 -19.94
CA GLY A 450 -0.60 -28.35 -21.33
C GLY A 450 0.87 -28.79 -21.45
N PRO A 451 1.35 -29.23 -22.63
CA PRO A 451 2.72 -29.70 -22.84
C PRO A 451 3.76 -28.79 -22.19
N GLN A 452 4.70 -29.37 -21.44
CA GLN A 452 5.83 -28.65 -20.83
C GLN A 452 7.15 -29.32 -21.21
N GLU A 453 8.22 -28.52 -21.27
CA GLU A 453 9.61 -28.96 -21.48
C GLU A 453 10.46 -28.46 -20.29
N PHE A 454 10.63 -29.33 -19.30
CA PHE A 454 11.46 -29.03 -18.12
C PHE A 454 12.94 -29.25 -18.42
N PRO A 455 13.87 -28.53 -17.76
CA PRO A 455 15.29 -28.84 -17.76
C PRO A 455 15.56 -30.31 -17.41
N ALA A 456 16.54 -30.93 -18.08
CA ALA A 456 16.89 -32.34 -17.85
C ALA A 456 17.29 -32.64 -16.39
N SER A 457 17.83 -31.65 -15.68
CA SER A 457 18.12 -31.71 -14.24
C SER A 457 16.88 -31.88 -13.35
N PHE A 458 15.67 -31.60 -13.86
CA PHE A 458 14.40 -31.79 -13.16
C PHE A 458 13.63 -33.04 -13.64
N VAL A 459 14.21 -33.87 -14.53
CA VAL A 459 13.50 -34.98 -15.17
C VAL A 459 14.26 -36.30 -15.02
N ARG A 460 13.60 -37.31 -14.42
CA ARG A 460 14.06 -38.69 -14.40
C ARG A 460 13.23 -39.55 -15.36
N THR A 461 13.81 -39.91 -16.50
CA THR A 461 13.15 -40.75 -17.50
C THR A 461 13.23 -42.24 -17.15
N LEU A 462 12.12 -42.96 -17.34
CA LEU A 462 12.04 -44.43 -17.32
C LEU A 462 11.02 -44.94 -18.36
N SER A 463 11.02 -46.25 -18.62
CA SER A 463 9.95 -46.91 -19.37
C SER A 463 8.75 -47.23 -18.47
N ALA A 464 7.54 -46.98 -18.93
CA ALA A 464 6.29 -47.39 -18.27
C ALA A 464 5.27 -47.88 -19.31
N PRO A 465 4.59 -49.02 -19.11
CA PRO A 465 3.64 -49.56 -20.08
C PRO A 465 2.31 -48.80 -20.14
N THR A 466 2.00 -47.97 -19.14
CA THR A 466 0.77 -47.18 -19.06
C THR A 466 0.99 -45.87 -18.30
N LEU A 467 0.10 -44.89 -18.50
CA LEU A 467 0.05 -43.67 -17.68
C LEU A 467 -0.12 -43.98 -16.18
N ALA A 468 -0.87 -45.03 -15.82
CA ALA A 468 -1.04 -45.45 -14.43
C ALA A 468 0.28 -45.96 -13.81
N ALA A 469 1.08 -46.72 -14.57
CA ALA A 469 2.42 -47.13 -14.13
C ALA A 469 3.38 -45.93 -14.05
N CYS A 470 3.23 -44.93 -14.94
CA CYS A 470 4.00 -43.69 -14.88
C CYS A 470 3.64 -42.85 -13.63
N HIS A 471 2.34 -42.68 -13.32
CA HIS A 471 1.89 -42.07 -12.06
C HIS A 471 2.43 -42.82 -10.83
N ALA A 472 2.47 -44.15 -10.84
CA ALA A 472 3.01 -44.95 -9.74
C ALA A 472 4.53 -44.76 -9.52
N ALA A 473 5.29 -44.37 -10.55
CA ALA A 473 6.71 -44.04 -10.44
C ALA A 473 6.97 -42.64 -9.83
N CYS A 474 5.92 -41.83 -9.64
CA CYS A 474 5.97 -40.48 -9.10
C CYS A 474 5.80 -40.48 -7.57
N THR A 475 6.82 -40.97 -6.87
CA THR A 475 6.89 -41.08 -5.40
C THR A 475 7.14 -39.72 -4.72
N ASP A 476 7.31 -39.70 -3.39
CA ASP A 476 7.35 -38.53 -2.50
C ASP A 476 7.79 -37.19 -3.14
N THR A 477 9.07 -37.05 -3.53
CA THR A 477 9.66 -35.81 -4.08
C THR A 477 9.25 -35.48 -5.53
N CYS A 478 8.53 -36.36 -6.19
CA CYS A 478 8.02 -36.11 -7.54
C CYS A 478 6.87 -35.10 -7.49
N ALA A 479 6.94 -34.06 -8.33
CA ALA A 479 5.89 -33.07 -8.51
C ALA A 479 4.87 -33.50 -9.58
N GLY A 480 5.28 -34.27 -10.59
CA GLY A 480 4.40 -34.70 -11.69
C GLY A 480 5.10 -35.61 -12.70
N VAL A 481 4.41 -35.96 -13.80
CA VAL A 481 4.98 -36.77 -14.89
C VAL A 481 4.61 -36.24 -16.28
N GLY A 482 5.53 -36.35 -17.24
CA GLY A 482 5.19 -36.42 -18.66
C GLY A 482 5.08 -37.88 -19.09
N PHE A 483 4.16 -38.19 -20.00
CA PHE A 483 4.01 -39.55 -20.54
C PHE A 483 3.66 -39.52 -22.02
N THR A 484 4.35 -40.33 -22.82
CA THR A 484 4.12 -40.49 -24.27
C THR A 484 3.71 -41.92 -24.54
N LEU A 485 2.46 -42.12 -25.00
CA LEU A 485 1.83 -43.44 -25.09
C LEU A 485 2.46 -44.31 -26.19
N GLU A 486 2.86 -43.69 -27.30
CA GLU A 486 3.41 -44.33 -28.49
C GLU A 486 4.80 -44.94 -28.26
N SER A 487 5.55 -44.39 -27.30
CA SER A 487 6.92 -44.82 -26.97
C SER A 487 7.05 -45.48 -25.60
N GLY A 488 6.01 -45.45 -24.76
CA GLY A 488 6.05 -45.94 -23.38
C GLY A 488 7.03 -45.18 -22.48
N VAL A 489 7.40 -43.95 -22.85
CA VAL A 489 8.37 -43.13 -22.10
C VAL A 489 7.65 -42.33 -21.02
N CYS A 490 8.13 -42.47 -19.79
CA CYS A 490 7.67 -41.75 -18.61
C CYS A 490 8.77 -40.80 -18.12
N ALA A 491 8.49 -39.51 -18.10
CA ALA A 491 9.37 -38.45 -17.64
C ALA A 491 8.93 -37.99 -16.24
N VAL A 492 9.56 -38.49 -15.18
CA VAL A 492 9.19 -38.16 -13.79
C VAL A 492 9.80 -36.81 -13.41
N VAL A 493 8.94 -35.82 -13.16
CA VAL A 493 9.32 -34.43 -12.85
C VAL A 493 9.60 -34.28 -11.36
N VAL A 494 10.86 -33.96 -11.04
CA VAL A 494 11.38 -33.79 -9.68
C VAL A 494 12.07 -32.41 -9.63
N PRO A 495 11.46 -31.37 -9.04
CA PRO A 495 12.15 -30.10 -8.81
C PRO A 495 13.35 -30.27 -7.88
N VAL A 496 14.27 -29.31 -7.85
CA VAL A 496 15.52 -29.43 -7.09
C VAL A 496 15.24 -29.37 -5.59
N VAL A 497 15.14 -30.55 -4.97
CA VAL A 497 15.11 -30.73 -3.51
C VAL A 497 16.49 -30.42 -2.94
N HIS A 498 16.55 -29.74 -1.79
CA HIS A 498 17.82 -29.25 -1.21
C HIS A 498 18.21 -29.89 0.12
N ALA A 499 19.49 -29.71 0.46
CA ALA A 499 20.07 -30.13 1.73
C ALA A 499 20.32 -28.92 2.62
N ASP A 500 19.69 -28.94 3.81
CA ASP A 500 19.96 -28.18 5.04
C ASP A 500 19.96 -26.63 5.02
N ALA A 501 20.24 -25.97 3.89
CA ALA A 501 20.44 -24.51 3.83
C ALA A 501 19.24 -23.70 3.29
N ASP A 502 18.32 -24.32 2.55
CA ASP A 502 17.19 -23.68 1.85
C ASP A 502 15.83 -24.14 2.46
N THR A 503 15.72 -24.18 3.79
CA THR A 503 14.64 -24.89 4.51
C THR A 503 13.26 -24.24 4.45
N ASP A 504 13.19 -22.95 4.12
CA ASP A 504 11.96 -22.14 3.98
C ASP A 504 11.45 -22.06 2.52
N VAL A 505 12.22 -22.57 1.56
CA VAL A 505 11.95 -22.49 0.12
C VAL A 505 10.96 -23.56 -0.31
N VAL A 506 10.01 -23.22 -1.18
CA VAL A 506 9.03 -24.17 -1.73
C VAL A 506 8.90 -24.09 -3.25
N ALA A 507 8.80 -25.27 -3.89
CA ALA A 507 8.48 -25.42 -5.31
C ALA A 507 6.97 -25.59 -5.43
N GLY A 508 6.29 -24.58 -5.97
CA GLY A 508 4.86 -24.57 -6.18
C GLY A 508 4.44 -24.70 -7.63
N TRP A 509 3.21 -25.16 -7.84
CA TRP A 509 2.53 -25.13 -9.12
C TRP A 509 1.05 -24.86 -8.92
N VAL A 510 0.48 -24.21 -9.93
CA VAL A 510 -0.89 -23.72 -9.93
C VAL A 510 -1.43 -23.86 -11.34
N GLN A 511 -2.61 -24.47 -11.47
CA GLN A 511 -3.36 -24.44 -12.71
C GLN A 511 -4.63 -23.67 -12.46
N ASN A 512 -4.87 -22.61 -13.22
CA ASN A 512 -6.16 -21.95 -13.23
C ASN A 512 -6.57 -21.73 -14.68
N PRO A 513 -7.31 -22.68 -15.30
CA PRO A 513 -7.74 -22.51 -16.68
C PRO A 513 -8.80 -21.40 -16.82
N HIS A 514 -9.45 -21.00 -15.72
CA HIS A 514 -10.53 -20.03 -15.71
C HIS A 514 -10.03 -18.60 -15.95
N ALA A 515 -10.27 -18.10 -17.17
CA ALA A 515 -10.03 -16.72 -17.57
C ALA A 515 -11.36 -15.99 -17.83
N TRP A 516 -11.53 -14.83 -17.19
CA TRP A 516 -12.63 -13.89 -17.44
C TRP A 516 -12.32 -13.03 -18.67
N ALA A 517 -13.33 -12.73 -19.47
CA ALA A 517 -13.23 -11.90 -20.67
C ALA A 517 -14.54 -11.11 -20.92
N GLU A 518 -14.48 -10.14 -21.83
CA GLU A 518 -15.63 -9.32 -22.20
C GLU A 518 -15.67 -8.99 -23.69
N ILE A 519 -16.85 -8.58 -24.13
CA ILE A 519 -17.07 -7.75 -25.30
C ILE A 519 -17.43 -6.35 -24.79
N LEU A 520 -16.55 -5.37 -25.03
CA LEU A 520 -16.78 -3.97 -24.65
C LEU A 520 -18.15 -3.48 -25.12
N ASN A 521 -18.88 -2.80 -24.23
CA ASN A 521 -20.25 -2.30 -24.41
C ASN A 521 -21.34 -3.37 -24.62
N ASP A 522 -21.09 -4.68 -24.42
CA ASP A 522 -22.07 -5.74 -24.73
C ASP A 522 -22.26 -6.80 -23.61
N PHE A 523 -21.29 -7.70 -23.38
CA PHE A 523 -21.42 -8.77 -22.36
C PHE A 523 -20.06 -9.34 -21.88
N GLN A 524 -20.05 -9.86 -20.65
CA GLN A 524 -18.93 -10.65 -20.09
C GLN A 524 -19.13 -12.15 -20.36
N TYR A 525 -18.03 -12.89 -20.48
CA TYR A 525 -18.02 -14.34 -20.58
C TYR A 525 -16.75 -14.91 -19.91
N VAL A 526 -16.86 -16.10 -19.33
CA VAL A 526 -15.71 -16.83 -18.79
C VAL A 526 -15.30 -17.96 -19.73
N THR A 527 -14.04 -18.32 -19.69
CA THR A 527 -13.43 -19.36 -20.52
C THR A 527 -12.54 -20.28 -19.70
N MET A 528 -12.39 -21.52 -20.16
CA MET A 528 -11.41 -22.48 -19.68
C MET A 528 -10.70 -23.09 -20.89
N THR A 529 -9.43 -22.75 -21.07
CA THR A 529 -8.60 -23.24 -22.19
C THR A 529 -8.16 -24.68 -21.96
N ASP A 530 -7.96 -25.40 -23.06
CA ASP A 530 -7.70 -26.84 -23.10
C ASP A 530 -8.75 -27.67 -22.32
N ARG A 531 -10.02 -27.26 -22.39
CA ARG A 531 -11.14 -27.92 -21.69
C ARG A 531 -12.31 -28.26 -22.62
N TYR A 532 -12.99 -29.35 -22.25
CA TYR A 532 -14.09 -29.96 -22.99
C TYR A 532 -15.05 -30.67 -22.01
N LEU A 533 -16.27 -30.97 -22.46
CA LEU A 533 -17.31 -31.58 -21.60
C LEU A 533 -17.53 -33.08 -21.83
N GLY A 534 -16.65 -33.74 -22.59
CA GLY A 534 -16.84 -35.14 -23.00
C GLY A 534 -17.87 -35.30 -24.12
N ASP A 535 -17.77 -36.38 -24.89
CA ASP A 535 -18.58 -36.57 -26.10
C ASP A 535 -20.04 -36.96 -25.80
N GLU A 536 -20.33 -37.44 -24.58
CA GLU A 536 -21.68 -37.75 -24.06
C GLU A 536 -22.59 -36.52 -23.89
N VAL A 537 -22.01 -35.32 -23.81
CA VAL A 537 -22.75 -34.06 -23.63
C VAL A 537 -23.34 -33.57 -24.94
N ALA A 538 -24.67 -33.38 -24.95
CA ALA A 538 -25.42 -32.91 -26.11
C ALA A 538 -24.98 -31.50 -26.53
N LYS A 539 -24.67 -31.32 -27.81
CA LYS A 539 -24.19 -30.06 -28.41
C LYS A 539 -24.96 -29.74 -29.68
N ARG A 540 -25.19 -28.46 -29.94
CA ARG A 540 -25.68 -27.93 -31.21
C ARG A 540 -24.51 -27.19 -31.87
N VAL A 541 -24.19 -27.52 -33.13
CA VAL A 541 -23.26 -26.70 -33.93
C VAL A 541 -23.94 -25.35 -34.20
N VAL A 542 -23.23 -24.27 -33.90
CA VAL A 542 -23.68 -22.89 -34.17
C VAL A 542 -23.04 -22.35 -35.43
N ALA A 543 -21.76 -22.65 -35.66
CA ALA A 543 -21.05 -22.35 -36.91
C ALA A 543 -19.77 -23.19 -37.04
N THR A 544 -19.33 -23.40 -38.27
CA THR A 544 -17.96 -23.82 -38.65
C THR A 544 -17.19 -22.62 -39.21
N ASN A 545 -15.90 -22.79 -39.51
CA ASN A 545 -14.99 -21.72 -39.98
C ASN A 545 -14.94 -20.52 -39.03
N VAL A 546 -15.10 -20.78 -37.73
CA VAL A 546 -15.01 -19.78 -36.66
C VAL A 546 -13.53 -19.61 -36.31
N ASN A 547 -13.00 -18.41 -36.49
CA ASN A 547 -11.57 -18.14 -36.35
C ASN A 547 -11.08 -17.85 -34.92
N SER A 548 -11.98 -17.80 -33.93
CA SER A 548 -11.64 -17.39 -32.56
C SER A 548 -12.71 -17.75 -31.52
N VAL A 549 -12.26 -17.97 -30.27
CA VAL A 549 -13.10 -18.07 -29.07
C VAL A 549 -14.06 -16.87 -28.97
N VAL A 550 -13.56 -15.65 -29.21
CA VAL A 550 -14.31 -14.39 -29.17
C VAL A 550 -15.46 -14.40 -30.19
N ARG A 551 -15.21 -14.88 -31.42
CA ARG A 551 -16.26 -15.02 -32.44
C ARG A 551 -17.27 -16.10 -32.05
N CYS A 552 -16.84 -17.21 -31.46
CA CYS A 552 -17.77 -18.23 -30.94
C CYS A 552 -18.69 -17.68 -29.84
N ALA A 553 -18.13 -16.97 -28.84
CA ALA A 553 -18.90 -16.32 -27.79
C ALA A 553 -19.96 -15.36 -28.36
N LYS A 554 -19.60 -14.50 -29.33
CA LYS A 554 -20.56 -13.61 -30.01
C LYS A 554 -21.66 -14.37 -30.77
N LEU A 555 -21.31 -15.47 -31.45
CA LEU A 555 -22.28 -16.28 -32.20
C LEU A 555 -23.27 -17.01 -31.29
N VAL A 556 -22.84 -17.44 -30.10
CA VAL A 556 -23.71 -18.07 -29.10
C VAL A 556 -24.54 -17.02 -28.34
N ALA A 557 -23.98 -15.86 -28.01
CA ALA A 557 -24.72 -14.75 -27.40
C ALA A 557 -25.84 -14.20 -28.31
N ALA A 558 -25.65 -14.27 -29.64
CA ALA A 558 -26.65 -13.88 -30.63
C ALA A 558 -27.78 -14.92 -30.86
N GLN A 559 -27.77 -16.06 -30.17
CA GLN A 559 -28.83 -17.06 -30.31
C GLN A 559 -30.10 -16.64 -29.55
N PRO A 560 -31.33 -16.89 -30.07
CA PRO A 560 -32.57 -16.57 -29.35
C PRO A 560 -32.72 -17.26 -27.98
N ASP A 561 -31.99 -18.36 -27.75
CA ASP A 561 -31.97 -19.13 -26.51
C ASP A 561 -30.73 -18.86 -25.63
N ALA A 562 -29.90 -17.86 -25.94
CA ALA A 562 -28.66 -17.54 -25.23
C ALA A 562 -28.85 -17.30 -23.72
N ALA A 563 -29.98 -16.72 -23.31
CA ALA A 563 -30.30 -16.46 -21.89
C ALA A 563 -30.43 -17.74 -21.04
N VAL A 564 -30.57 -18.92 -21.65
CA VAL A 564 -30.67 -20.22 -20.98
C VAL A 564 -29.67 -21.25 -21.48
N ASN A 565 -29.09 -21.07 -22.67
CA ASN A 565 -28.10 -21.96 -23.29
C ASN A 565 -26.72 -21.27 -23.36
N VAL A 566 -26.30 -20.74 -22.22
CA VAL A 566 -25.11 -19.90 -22.00
C VAL A 566 -23.75 -20.56 -22.26
N VAL A 567 -23.70 -21.90 -22.27
CA VAL A 567 -22.45 -22.66 -22.36
C VAL A 567 -22.09 -22.89 -23.82
N PHE A 568 -20.85 -22.57 -24.17
CA PHE A 568 -20.28 -22.80 -25.49
C PHE A 568 -19.01 -23.65 -25.45
N LEU A 569 -18.71 -24.28 -26.59
CA LEU A 569 -17.45 -24.96 -26.85
C LEU A 569 -16.88 -24.41 -28.16
N TYR A 570 -15.61 -24.03 -28.15
CA TYR A 570 -14.86 -23.69 -29.35
C TYR A 570 -13.76 -24.74 -29.55
N ASP A 571 -13.85 -25.51 -30.63
CA ASP A 571 -12.84 -26.46 -31.05
C ASP A 571 -11.97 -25.82 -32.13
N GLU A 572 -10.77 -25.38 -31.77
CA GLU A 572 -9.85 -24.68 -32.68
C GLU A 572 -9.39 -25.55 -33.86
N PRO A 573 -9.06 -26.86 -33.70
CA PRO A 573 -8.60 -27.69 -34.81
C PRO A 573 -9.61 -27.86 -35.93
N THR A 574 -10.92 -27.89 -35.63
CA THR A 574 -11.99 -27.93 -36.64
C THR A 574 -12.61 -26.56 -36.94
N GLN A 575 -12.18 -25.49 -36.23
CA GLN A 575 -12.81 -24.17 -36.25
C GLN A 575 -14.33 -24.21 -36.01
N THR A 576 -14.79 -25.13 -35.15
CA THR A 576 -16.22 -25.34 -34.89
C THR A 576 -16.64 -24.71 -33.57
N CYS A 577 -17.70 -23.93 -33.61
CA CYS A 577 -18.38 -23.37 -32.45
C CYS A 577 -19.67 -24.14 -32.16
N TYR A 578 -19.83 -24.58 -30.92
CA TYR A 578 -21.01 -25.27 -30.42
C TYR A 578 -21.64 -24.51 -29.26
N ASN A 579 -22.96 -24.62 -29.07
CA ASN A 579 -23.61 -24.33 -27.80
C ASN A 579 -24.16 -25.62 -27.17
N VAL A 580 -24.27 -25.62 -25.84
CA VAL A 580 -24.69 -26.80 -25.06
C VAL A 580 -26.11 -26.56 -24.51
N PRO A 581 -27.14 -27.26 -25.01
CA PRO A 581 -28.52 -27.03 -24.59
C PRO A 581 -28.78 -27.43 -23.14
N THR A 582 -29.56 -26.62 -22.43
CA THR A 582 -30.01 -26.87 -21.06
C THR A 582 -31.48 -27.27 -21.02
N THR A 583 -31.86 -28.06 -20.01
CA THR A 583 -33.26 -28.44 -19.79
C THR A 583 -33.73 -28.13 -18.39
N THR A 584 -35.04 -27.89 -18.25
CA THR A 584 -35.69 -27.51 -17.00
C THR A 584 -35.56 -28.58 -15.92
N SER A 585 -35.46 -28.15 -14.67
CA SER A 585 -35.32 -29.00 -13.49
C SER A 585 -36.23 -28.49 -12.37
N PRO A 586 -37.17 -29.29 -11.83
CA PRO A 586 -38.08 -28.80 -10.80
C PRO A 586 -37.38 -28.46 -9.48
N LEU A 587 -36.27 -29.14 -9.18
CA LEU A 587 -35.61 -29.16 -7.87
C LEU A 587 -34.21 -28.54 -7.84
N ARG A 588 -33.57 -28.27 -8.99
CA ARG A 588 -32.19 -27.77 -9.04
C ARG A 588 -32.02 -26.58 -10.00
N SER A 589 -31.06 -25.73 -9.66
CA SER A 589 -30.51 -24.68 -10.52
C SER A 589 -29.01 -24.92 -10.66
N ILE A 590 -28.44 -24.65 -11.85
CA ILE A 590 -27.00 -24.64 -12.06
C ILE A 590 -26.43 -23.23 -11.85
N GLN A 591 -25.29 -23.14 -11.16
CA GLN A 591 -24.48 -21.93 -10.98
C GLN A 591 -23.11 -22.15 -11.61
N PHE A 592 -22.76 -21.36 -12.62
CA PHE A 592 -21.45 -21.41 -13.25
C PHE A 592 -20.45 -20.52 -12.49
N VAL A 593 -19.18 -20.91 -12.48
CA VAL A 593 -18.09 -20.09 -11.92
C VAL A 593 -17.99 -18.79 -12.72
N ASN A 594 -17.80 -17.68 -12.00
CA ASN A 594 -17.60 -16.36 -12.57
C ASN A 594 -16.67 -15.56 -11.63
N TYR A 595 -17.24 -14.82 -10.68
CA TYR A 595 -16.56 -14.31 -9.50
C TYR A 595 -17.40 -14.64 -8.24
N PRO A 596 -16.80 -14.76 -7.03
CA PRO A 596 -17.40 -15.53 -5.93
C PRO A 596 -18.72 -14.99 -5.37
N THR A 597 -18.97 -13.69 -5.56
CA THR A 597 -20.16 -12.96 -5.10
C THR A 597 -21.29 -12.93 -6.13
N SER A 598 -21.06 -13.33 -7.39
CA SER A 598 -22.11 -13.41 -8.42
C SER A 598 -21.84 -14.53 -9.44
N PRO A 599 -22.17 -15.79 -9.11
CA PRO A 599 -22.22 -16.87 -10.09
C PRO A 599 -23.17 -16.56 -11.25
N ILE A 600 -22.83 -16.98 -12.46
CA ILE A 600 -23.76 -16.95 -13.59
C ILE A 600 -24.83 -18.02 -13.34
N SER A 601 -26.11 -17.61 -13.32
CA SER A 601 -27.26 -18.49 -13.07
C SER A 601 -28.27 -18.37 -14.21
N ILE A 602 -28.84 -19.51 -14.59
CA ILE A 602 -29.88 -19.63 -15.64
C ILE A 602 -31.22 -20.13 -15.07
N GLY A 603 -31.42 -19.92 -13.77
CA GLY A 603 -32.61 -20.39 -13.04
C GLY A 603 -32.68 -21.92 -12.94
N LYS A 604 -33.91 -22.44 -12.87
CA LYS A 604 -34.24 -23.87 -12.65
C LYS A 604 -33.94 -24.77 -13.86
N ARG A 605 -32.66 -24.86 -14.23
CA ARG A 605 -32.15 -25.59 -15.40
C ARG A 605 -30.87 -26.35 -15.08
N LEU A 606 -30.60 -27.39 -15.86
CA LEU A 606 -29.41 -28.25 -15.80
C LEU A 606 -28.89 -28.57 -17.21
N LEU A 607 -27.61 -28.91 -17.30
CA LEU A 607 -26.98 -29.51 -18.48
C LEU A 607 -27.26 -31.02 -18.55
N ARG A 608 -27.16 -31.62 -19.74
CA ARG A 608 -27.33 -33.08 -19.97
C ARG A 608 -25.99 -33.74 -20.31
N GLY A 609 -25.81 -34.99 -19.91
CA GLY A 609 -24.64 -35.82 -20.27
C GLY A 609 -23.42 -35.71 -19.34
N LEU A 610 -23.46 -34.89 -18.28
CA LEU A 610 -22.32 -34.68 -17.36
C LEU A 610 -22.14 -35.78 -16.29
N ALA A 611 -22.77 -36.94 -16.42
CA ALA A 611 -22.75 -37.96 -15.36
C ALA A 611 -21.32 -38.50 -15.10
N SER A 612 -20.54 -38.67 -16.16
CA SER A 612 -19.12 -39.04 -16.15
C SER A 612 -18.18 -37.93 -15.64
N THR A 613 -18.65 -36.68 -15.52
CA THR A 613 -17.86 -35.51 -15.12
C THR A 613 -18.49 -34.75 -13.93
N THR A 614 -19.22 -35.44 -13.06
CA THR A 614 -19.81 -34.88 -11.84
C THR A 614 -19.17 -35.48 -10.59
N LEU A 615 -18.53 -34.65 -9.77
CA LEU A 615 -18.12 -35.00 -8.41
C LEU A 615 -19.22 -34.63 -7.43
N VAL A 616 -19.62 -35.55 -6.55
CA VAL A 616 -20.62 -35.28 -5.49
C VAL A 616 -19.92 -35.06 -4.15
N VAL A 617 -20.22 -33.95 -3.48
CA VAL A 617 -19.65 -33.57 -2.18
C VAL A 617 -20.76 -33.09 -1.22
N PRO A 618 -20.57 -33.19 0.11
CA PRO A 618 -21.48 -32.55 1.06
C PRO A 618 -21.38 -31.02 0.96
N ALA A 619 -22.51 -30.34 1.11
CA ALA A 619 -22.56 -28.88 1.26
C ALA A 619 -23.75 -28.47 2.13
N LEU A 620 -23.64 -27.33 2.82
CA LEU A 620 -24.71 -26.80 3.68
C LEU A 620 -25.73 -25.95 2.92
N SER A 621 -25.34 -25.38 1.78
CA SER A 621 -26.20 -24.52 0.96
C SER A 621 -25.76 -24.51 -0.51
N ASN A 622 -26.56 -23.84 -1.36
CA ASN A 622 -26.20 -23.62 -2.75
C ASN A 622 -24.94 -22.75 -2.88
N ASP A 623 -24.79 -21.73 -2.04
CA ASP A 623 -23.63 -20.83 -2.05
C ASP A 623 -22.37 -21.51 -1.52
N ASP A 624 -22.48 -22.40 -0.52
CA ASP A 624 -21.38 -23.26 -0.08
C ASP A 624 -20.97 -24.23 -1.21
N CYS A 625 -21.95 -24.92 -1.79
CA CYS A 625 -21.73 -25.78 -2.97
C CYS A 625 -21.03 -25.03 -4.12
N HIS A 626 -21.41 -23.78 -4.38
CA HIS A 626 -20.74 -22.93 -5.35
C HIS A 626 -19.31 -22.57 -4.95
N ARG A 627 -19.09 -22.14 -3.70
CA ARG A 627 -17.74 -21.82 -3.16
C ARG A 627 -16.80 -23.02 -3.19
N GLN A 628 -17.30 -24.25 -3.14
CA GLN A 628 -16.52 -25.48 -3.31
C GLN A 628 -16.12 -25.76 -4.77
N CYS A 629 -16.79 -25.15 -5.76
CA CYS A 629 -16.44 -25.27 -7.18
C CYS A 629 -15.24 -24.38 -7.55
N LEU A 630 -14.03 -24.88 -7.32
CA LEU A 630 -12.78 -24.19 -7.66
C LEU A 630 -12.20 -24.76 -8.97
N PRO A 631 -12.12 -23.97 -10.06
CA PRO A 631 -11.49 -24.39 -11.32
C PRO A 631 -10.08 -24.94 -11.13
N SER A 632 -9.31 -24.31 -10.24
CA SER A 632 -7.92 -24.66 -9.92
C SER A 632 -7.74 -25.89 -9.02
N LYS A 633 -8.81 -26.42 -8.41
CA LYS A 633 -8.74 -27.64 -7.60
C LYS A 633 -9.09 -28.89 -8.40
N SER A 634 -10.06 -28.79 -9.31
CA SER A 634 -10.71 -29.97 -9.91
C SER A 634 -11.23 -29.74 -11.34
N ASN A 635 -10.82 -28.66 -12.02
CA ASN A 635 -11.44 -28.21 -13.27
C ASN A 635 -12.96 -27.99 -13.15
N CYS A 636 -13.46 -27.64 -11.96
CA CYS A 636 -14.86 -27.34 -11.75
C CYS A 636 -15.26 -26.04 -12.47
N PHE A 637 -16.32 -26.10 -13.29
CA PHE A 637 -16.83 -24.96 -14.04
C PHE A 637 -18.25 -24.55 -13.62
N ALA A 638 -18.98 -25.45 -12.93
CA ALA A 638 -20.31 -25.17 -12.41
C ALA A 638 -20.68 -26.08 -11.23
N SER A 639 -21.70 -25.68 -10.47
CA SER A 639 -22.27 -26.40 -9.34
C SER A 639 -23.79 -26.52 -9.44
N SER A 640 -24.38 -27.55 -8.83
CA SER A 640 -25.81 -27.54 -8.44
C SER A 640 -26.02 -28.21 -7.09
N TYR A 641 -26.93 -27.66 -6.27
CA TYR A 641 -27.24 -28.15 -4.93
C TYR A 641 -28.64 -28.79 -4.86
N LEU A 642 -28.77 -29.87 -4.08
CA LEU A 642 -30.06 -30.42 -3.65
C LEU A 642 -29.89 -31.26 -2.37
N MET A 643 -30.62 -30.92 -1.30
CA MET A 643 -30.72 -31.72 -0.07
C MET A 643 -29.34 -32.18 0.45
N GLU A 644 -28.52 -31.22 0.88
CA GLU A 644 -27.16 -31.40 1.43
C GLU A 644 -26.12 -31.98 0.44
N LYS A 645 -26.54 -32.36 -0.77
CA LYS A 645 -25.67 -32.90 -1.82
C LYS A 645 -25.35 -31.82 -2.86
N CYS A 646 -24.09 -31.43 -2.91
CA CYS A 646 -23.53 -30.63 -3.98
C CYS A 646 -23.08 -31.52 -5.13
N SER A 647 -23.40 -31.12 -6.36
CA SER A 647 -22.91 -31.70 -7.60
C SER A 647 -21.96 -30.70 -8.27
N LEU A 648 -20.66 -30.98 -8.24
CA LEU A 648 -19.60 -30.19 -8.86
C LEU A 648 -19.34 -30.73 -10.27
N TYR A 649 -19.62 -29.91 -11.28
CA TYR A 649 -19.41 -30.26 -12.69
C TYR A 649 -17.99 -29.89 -13.11
N THR A 650 -17.20 -30.89 -13.48
CA THR A 650 -15.81 -30.73 -13.92
C THR A 650 -15.69 -30.81 -15.43
N ALA A 651 -14.67 -30.16 -15.97
CA ALA A 651 -14.33 -30.20 -17.39
C ALA A 651 -13.14 -31.14 -17.63
N LEU A 652 -13.23 -31.96 -18.68
CA LEU A 652 -12.15 -32.81 -19.16
C LEU A 652 -11.10 -31.99 -19.89
N TYR A 653 -9.86 -32.48 -19.91
CA TYR A 653 -8.78 -31.90 -20.71
C TYR A 653 -8.90 -32.33 -22.18
N ARG A 654 -8.81 -31.37 -23.10
CA ARG A 654 -8.64 -31.59 -24.55
C ARG A 654 -7.82 -30.41 -25.09
N PRO A 655 -6.59 -30.62 -25.60
CA PRO A 655 -5.77 -29.54 -26.15
C PRO A 655 -6.54 -28.74 -27.21
N ARG A 656 -6.38 -27.41 -27.22
CA ARG A 656 -6.97 -26.49 -28.22
C ARG A 656 -8.52 -26.50 -28.30
N SER A 657 -9.19 -27.12 -27.33
CA SER A 657 -10.61 -26.93 -27.05
C SER A 657 -10.78 -25.88 -25.97
N THR A 658 -11.71 -24.94 -26.14
CA THR A 658 -12.07 -23.97 -25.10
C THR A 658 -13.53 -24.17 -24.68
N LEU A 659 -13.73 -24.46 -23.40
CA LEU A 659 -15.04 -24.35 -22.75
C LEU A 659 -15.29 -22.89 -22.39
N GLY A 660 -16.51 -22.40 -22.56
CA GLY A 660 -16.88 -21.07 -22.10
C GLY A 660 -18.33 -20.95 -21.64
N VAL A 661 -18.59 -19.93 -20.84
CA VAL A 661 -19.92 -19.59 -20.32
C VAL A 661 -20.14 -18.10 -20.49
N ILE A 662 -21.15 -17.73 -21.26
CA ILE A 662 -21.59 -16.35 -21.44
C ILE A 662 -22.41 -15.94 -20.21
N SER A 663 -22.15 -14.77 -19.65
CA SER A 663 -23.12 -14.18 -18.72
C SER A 663 -24.31 -13.67 -19.53
N PRO A 664 -25.56 -14.07 -19.22
CA PRO A 664 -26.73 -13.37 -19.74
C PRO A 664 -26.59 -11.87 -19.44
N ARG A 665 -27.09 -11.01 -20.32
CA ARG A 665 -27.10 -9.54 -20.10
C ARG A 665 -27.63 -9.26 -18.68
N THR A 666 -26.85 -8.54 -17.90
CA THR A 666 -26.79 -8.74 -16.45
C THR A 666 -28.04 -8.33 -15.71
N THR A 667 -28.37 -9.07 -14.66
CA THR A 667 -29.35 -8.65 -13.65
C THR A 667 -28.78 -7.63 -12.66
N LEU A 668 -27.46 -7.41 -12.67
CA LEU A 668 -26.82 -6.34 -11.90
C LEU A 668 -26.96 -5.00 -12.64
N PRO A 669 -27.24 -3.89 -11.93
CA PRO A 669 -27.33 -2.57 -12.52
C PRO A 669 -25.96 -2.07 -13.01
N VAL A 670 -26.01 -1.12 -13.96
CA VAL A 670 -24.82 -0.52 -14.59
C VAL A 670 -24.38 0.79 -13.95
N ALA A 671 -25.13 1.26 -12.94
CA ALA A 671 -24.89 2.46 -12.13
C ALA A 671 -25.83 2.43 -10.90
N PRO A 672 -25.63 3.26 -9.86
CA PRO A 672 -26.57 3.41 -8.76
C PRO A 672 -27.95 3.88 -9.23
N THR A 673 -29.02 3.28 -8.71
CA THR A 673 -30.42 3.60 -9.07
C THR A 673 -30.79 5.05 -8.71
N ALA A 674 -30.21 5.57 -7.63
CA ALA A 674 -30.30 6.98 -7.24
C ALA A 674 -28.92 7.45 -6.78
N ARG A 675 -28.38 8.49 -7.43
CA ARG A 675 -27.08 9.10 -7.09
C ARG A 675 -27.20 10.00 -5.85
N THR A 676 -27.46 9.39 -4.69
CA THR A 676 -27.63 10.13 -3.42
C THR A 676 -26.29 10.50 -2.77
N SER A 677 -25.22 9.83 -3.19
CA SER A 677 -23.85 10.01 -2.75
C SER A 677 -22.91 9.95 -3.97
N SER A 678 -21.82 10.71 -3.94
CA SER A 678 -20.80 10.75 -5.00
C SER A 678 -19.40 10.84 -4.40
N VAL A 679 -18.49 9.97 -4.84
CA VAL A 679 -17.09 9.95 -4.42
C VAL A 679 -16.19 10.13 -5.64
N LEU A 680 -15.41 11.21 -5.63
CA LEU A 680 -14.56 11.62 -6.74
C LEU A 680 -13.08 11.48 -6.36
N PHE A 681 -12.26 10.94 -7.25
CA PHE A 681 -10.80 10.84 -7.13
C PHE A 681 -10.17 11.65 -8.26
N LEU A 682 -9.70 12.87 -7.99
CA LEU A 682 -8.96 13.65 -8.98
C LEU A 682 -7.47 13.51 -8.74
N THR A 683 -6.77 12.98 -9.73
CA THR A 683 -5.40 12.49 -9.61
C THR A 683 -4.53 12.93 -10.78
N ALA A 684 -3.21 12.89 -10.61
CA ALA A 684 -2.28 13.20 -11.68
C ALA A 684 -2.25 12.08 -12.73
N HIS A 685 -2.18 10.83 -12.27
CA HIS A 685 -2.09 9.63 -13.10
C HIS A 685 -3.08 8.55 -12.64
N GLN A 686 -3.20 7.52 -13.47
CA GLN A 686 -4.24 6.49 -13.43
C GLN A 686 -4.27 5.68 -12.13
N ASP A 687 -3.10 5.40 -11.57
CA ASP A 687 -2.85 4.43 -10.51
C ASP A 687 -2.69 5.04 -9.09
N ASP A 688 -2.73 6.38 -8.98
CA ASP A 688 -2.52 7.10 -7.73
C ASP A 688 -3.60 6.76 -6.66
N HIS A 689 -4.84 6.56 -7.08
CA HIS A 689 -5.96 6.31 -6.15
C HIS A 689 -5.99 4.88 -5.61
N GLU A 690 -5.57 3.88 -6.39
CA GLU A 690 -5.35 2.51 -5.91
C GLU A 690 -4.13 2.40 -4.99
N LEU A 691 -3.17 3.32 -5.06
CA LEU A 691 -2.03 3.39 -4.15
C LEU A 691 -2.36 4.07 -2.83
N PHE A 692 -2.81 5.34 -2.87
CA PHE A 692 -2.84 6.21 -1.68
C PHE A 692 -4.23 6.44 -1.07
N MET A 693 -5.31 6.02 -1.74
CA MET A 693 -6.70 6.34 -1.39
C MET A 693 -7.60 5.08 -1.37
N SER A 694 -6.98 3.90 -1.30
CA SER A 694 -7.60 2.62 -1.65
C SER A 694 -8.69 2.15 -0.69
N GLY A 695 -8.69 2.59 0.57
CA GLY A 695 -9.77 2.33 1.52
C GLY A 695 -11.03 3.13 1.18
N GLN A 696 -10.88 4.35 0.69
CA GLN A 696 -12.02 5.11 0.15
C GLN A 696 -12.52 4.50 -1.17
N VAL A 697 -11.64 4.04 -2.06
CA VAL A 697 -12.03 3.31 -3.29
C VAL A 697 -12.81 2.05 -2.93
N ALA A 698 -12.28 1.20 -2.04
CA ALA A 698 -12.93 -0.03 -1.58
C ALA A 698 -14.34 0.23 -1.03
N LYS A 699 -14.45 1.23 -0.15
CA LYS A 699 -15.70 1.64 0.49
C LYS A 699 -16.72 2.17 -0.51
N ALA A 700 -16.31 3.04 -1.43
CA ALA A 700 -17.20 3.70 -2.39
C ALA A 700 -17.70 2.75 -3.49
N VAL A 701 -16.88 1.80 -3.94
CA VAL A 701 -17.28 0.78 -4.92
C VAL A 701 -18.22 -0.27 -4.31
N ALA A 702 -18.12 -0.54 -3.00
CA ALA A 702 -18.98 -1.50 -2.29
C ALA A 702 -20.39 -0.97 -1.95
N ASP A 703 -20.58 0.35 -1.98
CA ASP A 703 -21.82 1.05 -1.63
C ASP A 703 -22.81 1.09 -2.82
N PRO A 704 -24.05 0.58 -2.65
CA PRO A 704 -25.06 0.55 -3.72
C PRO A 704 -25.61 1.93 -4.14
N ASP A 705 -25.50 2.95 -3.29
CA ASP A 705 -26.11 4.28 -3.51
C ASP A 705 -25.07 5.38 -3.85
N THR A 706 -23.78 5.03 -3.86
CA THR A 706 -22.66 5.91 -4.21
C THR A 706 -22.25 5.73 -5.68
N ALA A 707 -22.19 6.83 -6.43
CA ALA A 707 -21.49 6.91 -7.71
C ALA A 707 -20.00 7.23 -7.47
N VAL A 708 -19.10 6.56 -8.19
CA VAL A 708 -17.65 6.79 -8.08
C VAL A 708 -17.14 7.42 -9.37
N THR A 709 -16.25 8.40 -9.28
CA THR A 709 -15.64 9.05 -10.45
C THR A 709 -14.14 9.21 -10.28
N CYS A 710 -13.34 8.75 -11.23
CA CYS A 710 -11.89 8.89 -11.24
C CYS A 710 -11.49 9.81 -12.40
N ILE A 711 -10.76 10.89 -12.12
CA ILE A 711 -10.41 11.95 -13.07
C ILE A 711 -8.89 12.05 -13.12
N TYR A 712 -8.32 11.89 -14.31
CA TYR A 712 -6.88 11.85 -14.52
C TYR A 712 -6.42 13.05 -15.33
N MET A 713 -5.61 13.91 -14.69
CA MET A 713 -5.12 15.15 -15.30
C MET A 713 -4.14 14.89 -16.44
N THR A 714 -3.28 13.88 -16.33
CA THR A 714 -2.25 13.54 -17.32
C THR A 714 -2.50 12.17 -17.97
N ALA A 715 -1.70 11.84 -18.98
CA ALA A 715 -1.63 10.50 -19.55
C ALA A 715 -0.89 9.50 -18.64
N GLY A 716 -0.14 9.94 -17.62
CA GLY A 716 0.70 9.04 -16.84
C GLY A 716 1.86 8.43 -17.65
N ASP A 717 2.30 9.12 -18.69
CA ASP A 717 3.19 8.62 -19.74
C ASP A 717 4.68 8.64 -19.38
N ALA A 718 5.09 9.23 -18.25
CA ALA A 718 6.50 9.42 -17.87
C ALA A 718 7.39 10.05 -18.98
N GLY A 719 6.82 10.87 -19.86
CA GLY A 719 7.49 11.48 -21.01
C GLY A 719 7.61 10.58 -22.25
N SER A 720 6.92 9.43 -22.29
CA SER A 720 7.07 8.39 -23.32
C SER A 720 5.83 8.25 -24.23
N ASN A 721 6.05 8.00 -25.52
CA ASN A 721 4.99 7.85 -26.54
C ASN A 721 4.92 6.44 -27.14
N ASN A 722 5.19 5.41 -26.32
CA ASN A 722 5.60 4.08 -26.77
C ASN A 722 4.67 2.93 -26.30
N GLY A 723 3.40 3.22 -25.99
CA GLY A 723 2.43 2.24 -25.48
C GLY A 723 2.30 2.19 -23.95
N TRP A 724 3.14 2.93 -23.21
CA TRP A 724 3.11 2.91 -21.74
C TRP A 724 1.84 3.54 -21.15
N TYR A 725 1.36 4.66 -21.70
CA TYR A 725 0.18 5.35 -21.14
C TYR A 725 -1.10 4.52 -21.33
N GLU A 726 -1.21 3.83 -22.47
CA GLU A 726 -2.29 2.88 -22.77
C GLU A 726 -2.22 1.64 -21.86
N ALA A 727 -1.01 1.18 -21.53
CA ALA A 727 -0.79 0.08 -20.58
C ALA A 727 -1.18 0.48 -19.14
N ARG A 728 -0.87 1.71 -18.71
CA ARG A 728 -1.24 2.29 -17.40
C ARG A 728 -2.75 2.51 -17.31
N GLU A 729 -3.39 3.00 -18.39
CA GLU A 729 -4.84 3.13 -18.52
C GLU A 729 -5.57 1.78 -18.45
N ALA A 730 -5.16 0.78 -19.24
CA ALA A 730 -5.70 -0.56 -19.15
C ALA A 730 -5.47 -1.19 -17.77
N GLY A 731 -4.37 -0.83 -17.10
CA GLY A 731 -4.06 -1.17 -15.71
C GLY A 731 -5.13 -0.71 -14.72
N THR A 732 -5.44 0.59 -14.64
CA THR A 732 -6.46 1.09 -13.70
C THR A 732 -7.85 0.50 -13.98
N LEU A 733 -8.22 0.34 -15.25
CA LEU A 733 -9.49 -0.28 -15.63
C LEU A 733 -9.58 -1.75 -15.16
N ALA A 734 -8.46 -2.48 -15.16
CA ALA A 734 -8.38 -3.82 -14.59
C ALA A 734 -8.44 -3.83 -13.04
N ALA A 735 -7.90 -2.82 -12.36
CA ALA A 735 -8.08 -2.63 -10.93
C ALA A 735 -9.55 -2.35 -10.57
N THR A 736 -10.19 -1.37 -11.22
CA THR A 736 -11.62 -1.07 -11.06
C THR A 736 -12.49 -2.30 -11.25
N ARG A 737 -12.21 -3.11 -12.27
CA ARG A 737 -12.89 -4.39 -12.48
C ARG A 737 -12.73 -5.33 -11.29
N ALA A 738 -11.54 -5.44 -10.71
CA ALA A 738 -11.31 -6.26 -9.51
C ALA A 738 -12.10 -5.74 -8.29
N TRP A 739 -12.16 -4.42 -8.09
CA TRP A 739 -12.99 -3.79 -7.03
C TRP A 739 -14.49 -4.10 -7.24
N VAL A 740 -15.02 -3.87 -8.45
CA VAL A 740 -16.45 -4.09 -8.78
C VAL A 740 -16.84 -5.57 -8.70
N GLN A 741 -15.98 -6.48 -9.19
CA GLN A 741 -16.20 -7.92 -9.07
C GLN A 741 -16.15 -8.41 -7.61
N ALA A 742 -15.28 -7.86 -6.77
CA ALA A 742 -15.26 -8.19 -5.35
C ALA A 742 -16.52 -7.69 -4.62
N ALA A 743 -16.99 -6.48 -4.94
CA ALA A 743 -18.23 -5.92 -4.40
C ALA A 743 -19.49 -6.70 -4.84
N GLY A 744 -19.53 -7.18 -6.09
CA GLY A 744 -20.66 -7.95 -6.65
C GLY A 744 -21.99 -7.19 -6.72
N ARG A 745 -21.93 -5.85 -6.71
CA ARG A 745 -23.11 -4.95 -6.72
C ARG A 745 -23.55 -4.53 -8.12
N PHE A 746 -22.59 -4.34 -9.02
CA PHE A 746 -22.79 -3.72 -10.34
C PHE A 746 -22.16 -4.56 -11.44
N ASP A 747 -22.56 -4.32 -12.69
CA ASP A 747 -22.02 -5.02 -13.86
C ASP A 747 -20.57 -4.61 -14.19
N PRO A 748 -19.58 -5.54 -14.16
CA PRO A 748 -18.17 -5.24 -14.42
C PRO A 748 -17.78 -5.18 -15.91
N VAL A 749 -18.73 -5.30 -16.85
CA VAL A 749 -18.48 -5.07 -18.29
C VAL A 749 -18.13 -3.61 -18.52
N GLN A 750 -17.01 -3.36 -19.21
CA GLN A 750 -16.57 -2.02 -19.57
C GLN A 750 -17.44 -1.40 -20.66
N ARG A 751 -17.84 -0.15 -20.41
CA ARG A 751 -18.49 0.75 -21.37
C ARG A 751 -17.53 1.89 -21.69
N THR A 752 -17.43 2.28 -22.95
CA THR A 752 -16.50 3.34 -23.39
C THR A 752 -17.21 4.33 -24.29
N SER A 753 -17.08 5.61 -23.96
CA SER A 753 -17.69 6.75 -24.63
C SER A 753 -16.77 7.97 -24.55
N SER A 754 -17.27 9.14 -24.90
CA SER A 754 -16.57 10.42 -24.74
C SER A 754 -17.56 11.52 -24.36
N VAL A 755 -17.12 12.45 -23.52
CA VAL A 755 -17.85 13.68 -23.21
C VAL A 755 -17.16 14.88 -23.85
N THR A 756 -17.90 15.91 -24.23
CA THR A 756 -17.32 17.21 -24.62
C THR A 756 -17.48 18.18 -23.45
N VAL A 757 -16.35 18.70 -22.93
CA VAL A 757 -16.29 19.60 -21.78
C VAL A 757 -15.54 20.86 -22.19
N LEU A 758 -16.26 21.99 -22.20
CA LEU A 758 -15.72 23.31 -22.59
C LEU A 758 -15.06 23.36 -23.98
N GLY A 759 -15.41 22.43 -24.88
CA GLY A 759 -14.86 22.31 -26.24
C GLY A 759 -13.91 21.12 -26.42
N HIS A 760 -13.31 20.63 -25.34
CA HIS A 760 -12.39 19.49 -25.34
C HIS A 760 -13.13 18.16 -25.25
N VAL A 761 -12.68 17.13 -25.96
CA VAL A 761 -13.28 15.79 -25.95
C VAL A 761 -12.48 14.87 -25.02
N VAL A 762 -13.09 14.54 -23.87
CA VAL A 762 -12.50 13.71 -22.82
C VAL A 762 -13.02 12.28 -22.95
N ALA A 763 -12.13 11.29 -22.94
CA ALA A 763 -12.52 9.88 -22.98
C ALA A 763 -13.17 9.47 -21.65
N LYS A 764 -14.35 8.82 -21.72
CA LYS A 764 -15.06 8.31 -20.54
C LYS A 764 -15.17 6.79 -20.59
N VAL A 765 -14.84 6.11 -19.50
CA VAL A 765 -14.96 4.66 -19.36
C VAL A 765 -15.73 4.31 -18.08
N GLU A 766 -16.78 3.52 -18.19
CA GLU A 766 -17.66 3.16 -17.06
C GLU A 766 -17.58 1.64 -16.79
N ILE A 767 -17.30 1.27 -15.54
CA ILE A 767 -17.23 -0.11 -15.04
C ILE A 767 -17.98 -0.14 -13.70
N GLY A 768 -19.11 -0.86 -13.64
CA GLY A 768 -20.00 -0.82 -12.48
C GLY A 768 -20.44 0.62 -12.13
N ASN A 769 -20.40 0.99 -10.85
CA ASN A 769 -20.67 2.36 -10.39
C ASN A 769 -19.50 3.34 -10.58
N VAL A 770 -18.42 2.96 -11.26
CA VAL A 770 -17.19 3.75 -11.41
C VAL A 770 -17.08 4.33 -12.81
N ALA A 771 -16.93 5.66 -12.89
CA ALA A 771 -16.71 6.42 -14.11
C ALA A 771 -15.29 7.00 -14.17
N HIS A 772 -14.48 6.59 -15.14
CA HIS A 772 -13.15 7.11 -15.40
C HIS A 772 -13.18 8.20 -16.47
N TYR A 773 -12.45 9.30 -16.26
CA TYR A 773 -12.26 10.41 -17.20
C TYR A 773 -10.77 10.62 -17.47
N PHE A 774 -10.34 10.40 -18.71
CA PHE A 774 -8.94 10.51 -19.12
C PHE A 774 -8.75 11.77 -19.98
N LEU A 775 -8.05 12.79 -19.45
CA LEU A 775 -7.67 13.98 -20.22
C LEU A 775 -6.43 13.71 -21.11
N ARG A 776 -5.63 12.68 -20.78
CA ARG A 776 -4.48 12.19 -21.57
C ARG A 776 -3.45 13.27 -21.94
N LEU A 777 -3.29 14.32 -21.12
CA LEU A 777 -2.27 15.35 -21.35
C LEU A 777 -0.87 14.79 -21.04
N PRO A 778 0.11 14.87 -21.96
CA PRO A 778 1.45 14.35 -21.70
C PRO A 778 2.13 15.05 -20.52
N GLU A 779 2.73 14.28 -19.63
CA GLU A 779 3.28 14.71 -18.33
C GLU A 779 4.24 15.90 -18.47
N LEU A 780 5.30 15.74 -19.28
CA LEU A 780 6.32 16.79 -19.47
C LEU A 780 5.73 18.08 -20.06
N ARG A 781 4.77 17.96 -20.97
CA ARG A 781 4.12 19.12 -21.61
C ARG A 781 3.11 19.80 -20.70
N THR A 782 2.50 19.06 -19.78
CA THR A 782 1.67 19.61 -18.69
C THR A 782 2.52 20.39 -17.69
N ILE A 783 3.75 19.92 -17.42
CA ILE A 783 4.75 20.65 -16.63
C ILE A 783 5.17 21.94 -17.35
N ASP A 784 5.43 21.89 -18.66
CA ASP A 784 5.82 23.06 -19.47
C ASP A 784 4.68 24.09 -19.61
N LEU A 785 3.42 23.64 -19.68
CA LEU A 785 2.24 24.53 -19.63
C LEU A 785 2.22 25.33 -18.32
N SER A 786 2.41 24.65 -17.19
CA SER A 786 2.38 25.26 -15.86
C SER A 786 3.57 26.21 -15.60
N LYS A 787 4.77 25.85 -16.08
CA LYS A 787 6.01 26.63 -15.82
C LYS A 787 6.29 27.73 -16.84
N PHE A 788 5.92 27.53 -18.10
CA PHE A 788 6.35 28.37 -19.22
C PHE A 788 5.19 28.86 -20.10
N GLY A 789 3.95 28.42 -19.86
CA GLY A 789 2.79 28.77 -20.69
C GLY A 789 2.78 28.07 -22.05
N THR A 790 3.56 26.99 -22.23
CA THR A 790 3.64 26.23 -23.48
C THR A 790 2.38 25.37 -23.65
N PRO A 791 1.56 25.56 -24.71
CA PRO A 791 0.34 24.77 -24.90
C PRO A 791 0.58 23.26 -24.98
N VAL A 792 -0.44 22.48 -24.59
CA VAL A 792 -0.43 21.02 -24.56
C VAL A 792 -1.68 20.44 -25.22
N SER A 793 -1.53 19.31 -25.91
CA SER A 793 -2.62 18.56 -26.54
C SER A 793 -2.73 17.16 -25.91
N PRO A 794 -3.92 16.55 -25.81
CA PRO A 794 -4.06 15.14 -25.44
C PRO A 794 -3.30 14.20 -26.38
N MET A 795 -2.73 13.12 -25.83
CA MET A 795 -1.97 12.11 -26.59
C MET A 795 -2.79 11.43 -27.71
N ASP A 796 -4.11 11.32 -27.53
CA ASP A 796 -5.05 10.77 -28.52
C ASP A 796 -5.73 11.82 -29.41
N ARG A 797 -5.52 13.12 -29.14
CA ARG A 797 -6.09 14.25 -29.90
C ARG A 797 -5.08 15.40 -30.03
N PRO A 798 -4.03 15.26 -30.86
CA PRO A 798 -3.00 16.29 -31.01
C PRO A 798 -3.54 17.64 -31.51
N ASP A 799 -4.68 17.63 -32.20
CA ASP A 799 -5.35 18.84 -32.73
C ASP A 799 -6.20 19.60 -31.68
N GLU A 800 -6.52 18.99 -30.53
CA GLU A 800 -7.17 19.69 -29.40
C GLU A 800 -6.10 20.31 -28.50
N VAL A 801 -6.17 21.62 -28.26
CA VAL A 801 -5.09 22.39 -27.61
C VAL A 801 -5.58 23.07 -26.34
N TYR A 802 -5.04 22.67 -25.20
CA TYR A 802 -5.14 23.41 -23.93
C TYR A 802 -4.07 24.51 -23.96
N ALA A 803 -4.51 25.76 -24.08
CA ALA A 803 -3.65 26.92 -24.24
C ALA A 803 -3.10 27.44 -22.90
N THR A 804 -3.77 27.17 -21.78
CA THR A 804 -3.36 27.66 -20.45
C THR A 804 -3.64 26.66 -19.32
N GLU A 805 -2.92 26.80 -18.21
CA GLU A 805 -3.22 26.05 -16.97
C GLU A 805 -4.66 26.28 -16.47
N ALA A 806 -5.17 27.51 -16.62
CA ALA A 806 -6.53 27.88 -16.22
C ALA A 806 -7.61 27.13 -17.04
N GLU A 807 -7.30 26.76 -18.28
CA GLU A 807 -8.19 25.96 -19.14
C GLU A 807 -8.24 24.49 -18.70
N VAL A 808 -7.08 23.90 -18.37
CA VAL A 808 -7.01 22.56 -17.74
C VAL A 808 -7.82 22.57 -16.43
N GLN A 809 -7.62 23.59 -15.59
CA GLN A 809 -8.36 23.77 -14.35
C GLN A 809 -9.88 23.90 -14.57
N ALA A 810 -10.30 24.62 -15.61
CA ALA A 810 -11.72 24.79 -15.94
C ALA A 810 -12.37 23.48 -16.42
N VAL A 811 -11.68 22.67 -17.24
CA VAL A 811 -12.17 21.35 -17.67
C VAL A 811 -12.27 20.39 -16.49
N LEU A 812 -11.24 20.33 -15.63
CA LEU A 812 -11.25 19.53 -14.41
C LEU A 812 -12.42 19.94 -13.48
N LEU A 813 -12.62 21.23 -13.24
CA LEU A 813 -13.74 21.75 -12.45
C LEU A 813 -15.09 21.39 -13.07
N ALA A 814 -15.24 21.48 -14.39
CA ALA A 814 -16.49 21.15 -15.08
C ALA A 814 -16.84 19.66 -14.96
N ILE A 815 -15.86 18.75 -14.98
CA ILE A 815 -16.09 17.31 -14.71
C ILE A 815 -16.49 17.09 -13.25
N VAL A 816 -15.83 17.76 -12.29
CA VAL A 816 -16.24 17.69 -10.87
C VAL A 816 -17.68 18.19 -10.69
N LYS A 817 -18.09 19.28 -11.33
CA LYS A 817 -19.47 19.82 -11.27
C LYS A 817 -20.50 18.93 -11.99
N LEU A 818 -20.08 18.08 -12.94
CA LEU A 818 -20.94 17.12 -13.61
C LEU A 818 -21.29 15.94 -12.71
N GLU A 819 -20.31 15.38 -11.99
CA GLU A 819 -20.47 14.12 -11.24
C GLU A 819 -20.62 14.30 -9.71
N ALA A 820 -20.33 15.48 -9.13
CA ALA A 820 -20.53 15.76 -7.69
C ALA A 820 -22.02 15.95 -7.33
N LYS A 821 -22.72 14.86 -7.03
CA LYS A 821 -24.17 14.83 -6.76
C LYS A 821 -24.50 14.33 -5.35
N GLY A 822 -25.49 14.94 -4.70
CA GLY A 822 -25.94 14.55 -3.36
C GLY A 822 -24.86 14.78 -2.31
N ARG A 823 -24.56 13.78 -1.46
CA ARG A 823 -23.41 13.84 -0.55
C ARG A 823 -22.12 13.63 -1.35
N ALA A 824 -21.43 14.71 -1.71
CA ALA A 824 -20.22 14.63 -2.52
C ALA A 824 -18.94 14.71 -1.68
N THR A 825 -17.96 13.84 -1.97
CA THR A 825 -16.59 13.94 -1.44
C THR A 825 -15.57 13.81 -2.57
N LEU A 826 -14.56 14.67 -2.57
CA LEU A 826 -13.44 14.66 -3.50
C LEU A 826 -12.14 14.29 -2.77
N HIS A 827 -11.39 13.36 -3.32
CA HIS A 827 -10.09 12.90 -2.86
C HIS A 827 -9.02 13.29 -3.90
N SER A 828 -7.89 13.83 -3.45
CA SER A 828 -6.79 14.27 -4.33
C SER A 828 -5.43 14.28 -3.61
N GLN A 829 -4.34 14.64 -4.28
CA GLN A 829 -2.99 14.67 -3.70
C GLN A 829 -2.76 15.91 -2.81
N GLN A 830 -1.99 15.74 -1.74
CA GLN A 830 -1.40 16.83 -0.98
C GLN A 830 -0.41 17.64 -1.86
N TYR A 831 -0.55 18.95 -1.85
CA TYR A 831 0.23 19.90 -2.65
C TYR A 831 1.08 20.88 -1.83
N GLY A 832 0.88 20.95 -0.51
CA GLY A 832 1.66 21.82 0.40
C GLY A 832 3.06 21.29 0.75
N GLN A 833 3.28 19.98 0.63
CA GLN A 833 4.58 19.32 0.75
C GLN A 833 4.71 18.31 -0.39
N VAL A 834 5.57 18.63 -1.34
CA VAL A 834 5.61 17.99 -2.66
C VAL A 834 6.46 16.72 -2.64
N ASP A 835 5.94 15.61 -3.15
CA ASP A 835 6.75 14.47 -3.61
C ASP A 835 7.24 14.72 -5.05
N HIS A 836 6.34 15.02 -5.98
CA HIS A 836 6.70 15.56 -7.30
C HIS A 836 5.65 16.50 -7.90
N PHE A 837 6.02 17.18 -8.99
CA PHE A 837 5.31 18.36 -9.50
C PHE A 837 3.85 18.09 -9.89
N LEU A 838 3.56 16.94 -10.52
CA LEU A 838 2.22 16.68 -11.06
C LEU A 838 1.19 16.35 -9.96
N HIS A 839 1.59 15.65 -8.90
CA HIS A 839 0.78 15.48 -7.70
C HIS A 839 0.41 16.84 -7.10
N ALA A 840 1.40 17.71 -6.89
CA ALA A 840 1.16 19.05 -6.33
C ALA A 840 0.33 19.95 -7.27
N MET A 841 0.49 19.82 -8.59
CA MET A 841 -0.32 20.53 -9.57
C MET A 841 -1.78 20.06 -9.53
N ALA A 842 -2.06 18.76 -9.59
CA ALA A 842 -3.42 18.21 -9.56
C ALA A 842 -4.18 18.66 -8.30
N GLY A 843 -3.57 18.50 -7.12
CA GLY A 843 -4.12 18.94 -5.84
C GLY A 843 -4.36 20.45 -5.78
N ARG A 844 -3.37 21.27 -6.21
CA ARG A 844 -3.48 22.74 -6.22
C ARG A 844 -4.60 23.23 -7.14
N LEU A 845 -4.71 22.69 -8.35
CA LEU A 845 -5.71 23.12 -9.34
C LEU A 845 -7.12 22.82 -8.85
N VAL A 846 -7.38 21.61 -8.36
CA VAL A 846 -8.73 21.30 -7.87
C VAL A 846 -9.06 22.02 -6.55
N ALA A 847 -8.09 22.17 -5.63
CA ALA A 847 -8.31 22.89 -4.38
C ALA A 847 -8.69 24.36 -4.61
N SER A 848 -7.97 25.05 -5.50
CA SER A 848 -8.27 26.44 -5.85
C SER A 848 -9.55 26.59 -6.69
N ALA A 849 -9.87 25.62 -7.55
CA ALA A 849 -11.10 25.60 -8.33
C ALA A 849 -12.35 25.42 -7.45
N VAL A 850 -12.31 24.45 -6.53
CA VAL A 850 -13.41 24.16 -5.59
C VAL A 850 -13.59 25.31 -4.59
N ALA A 851 -12.52 25.95 -4.15
CA ALA A 851 -12.59 27.12 -3.27
C ALA A 851 -13.16 28.38 -3.95
N ALA A 852 -12.96 28.53 -5.26
CA ALA A 852 -13.49 29.65 -6.04
C ALA A 852 -14.93 29.43 -6.52
N ASP A 853 -15.41 28.19 -6.62
CA ASP A 853 -16.76 27.90 -7.10
C ASP A 853 -17.82 28.11 -5.99
N PRO A 854 -18.85 28.95 -6.21
CA PRO A 854 -19.84 29.29 -5.18
C PRO A 854 -20.82 28.17 -4.83
N THR A 855 -20.78 27.03 -5.53
CA THR A 855 -21.62 25.85 -5.23
C THR A 855 -20.78 24.73 -4.61
N LEU A 856 -19.65 24.36 -5.21
CA LEU A 856 -18.80 23.31 -4.65
C LEU A 856 -18.16 23.74 -3.33
N SER A 857 -17.80 25.01 -3.16
CA SER A 857 -17.22 25.51 -1.90
C SER A 857 -18.14 25.31 -0.69
N THR A 858 -19.47 25.19 -0.85
CA THR A 858 -20.41 24.91 0.25
C THR A 858 -20.74 23.43 0.41
N CYS A 859 -20.92 22.68 -0.69
CA CYS A 859 -21.43 21.31 -0.64
C CYS A 859 -20.37 20.20 -0.75
N LEU A 860 -19.22 20.45 -1.39
CA LEU A 860 -18.24 19.40 -1.69
C LEU A 860 -17.27 19.21 -0.51
N SER A 861 -17.32 18.03 0.12
CA SER A 861 -16.26 17.63 1.05
C SER A 861 -14.97 17.36 0.28
N THR A 862 -13.81 17.69 0.86
CA THR A 862 -12.50 17.44 0.22
C THR A 862 -11.53 16.76 1.18
N ALA A 863 -10.70 15.85 0.68
CA ALA A 863 -9.62 15.20 1.42
C ALA A 863 -8.36 15.10 0.55
N TYR A 864 -7.22 15.48 1.11
CA TYR A 864 -5.92 15.47 0.42
C TYR A 864 -5.00 14.44 1.07
N TYR A 865 -4.32 13.64 0.25
CA TYR A 865 -3.57 12.46 0.68
C TYR A 865 -2.07 12.63 0.44
N TRP A 866 -1.28 12.10 1.36
CA TRP A 866 0.15 11.89 1.16
C TRP A 866 0.36 10.78 0.12
N GLY A 867 1.19 11.07 -0.87
CA GLY A 867 1.72 10.10 -1.82
C GLY A 867 3.05 9.53 -1.32
N TYR A 868 4.10 9.71 -2.11
CA TYR A 868 5.39 9.07 -1.87
C TYR A 868 6.16 9.62 -0.65
N GLN A 869 5.74 10.77 -0.10
CA GLN A 869 6.22 11.29 1.20
C GLN A 869 5.94 10.33 2.37
N LYS A 870 5.03 9.36 2.18
CA LYS A 870 4.60 8.36 3.17
C LYS A 870 4.82 6.90 2.72
N TRP A 871 5.62 6.67 1.67
CA TRP A 871 5.85 5.35 1.08
C TRP A 871 6.29 4.28 2.10
N LEU A 872 7.32 4.60 2.90
CA LEU A 872 7.99 3.64 3.81
C LEU A 872 7.55 3.75 5.27
N ASP A 873 6.56 4.60 5.58
CA ASP A 873 5.89 4.61 6.88
C ASP A 873 5.19 3.25 7.17
N PRO A 874 4.66 2.99 8.37
CA PRO A 874 3.89 1.78 8.64
C PRO A 874 2.68 1.57 7.72
N VAL A 875 2.19 0.33 7.65
CA VAL A 875 0.84 0.02 7.12
C VAL A 875 -0.19 0.63 8.06
N ASN A 876 -1.15 1.40 7.53
CA ASN A 876 -2.10 2.18 8.34
C ASN A 876 -3.58 1.99 7.95
N LEU A 877 -3.87 1.22 6.89
CA LEU A 877 -5.24 0.76 6.64
C LEU A 877 -5.68 -0.18 7.79
N PRO A 878 -6.87 0.04 8.40
CA PRO A 878 -7.23 -0.59 9.66
C PRO A 878 -7.78 -2.02 9.52
N ASP A 879 -8.16 -2.45 8.32
CA ASP A 879 -8.80 -3.74 8.09
C ASP A 879 -8.07 -4.59 7.04
N GLN A 880 -7.94 -5.89 7.31
CA GLN A 880 -7.21 -6.82 6.45
C GLN A 880 -7.92 -7.05 5.10
N HIS A 881 -9.24 -6.88 5.03
CA HIS A 881 -10.00 -7.18 3.82
C HIS A 881 -9.71 -6.17 2.71
N THR A 882 -9.71 -4.87 3.04
CA THR A 882 -9.27 -3.79 2.16
C THR A 882 -7.83 -3.98 1.72
N ILE A 883 -6.92 -4.41 2.60
CA ILE A 883 -5.51 -4.67 2.25
C ILE A 883 -5.40 -5.83 1.24
N GLU A 884 -6.10 -6.95 1.46
CA GLU A 884 -6.09 -8.06 0.50
C GLU A 884 -6.73 -7.69 -0.84
N LEU A 885 -7.77 -6.83 -0.83
CA LEU A 885 -8.43 -6.39 -2.04
C LEU A 885 -7.60 -5.36 -2.82
N GLN A 886 -6.95 -4.40 -2.15
CA GLN A 886 -5.97 -3.48 -2.75
C GLN A 886 -4.85 -4.26 -3.46
N ARG A 887 -4.29 -5.28 -2.79
CA ARG A 887 -3.23 -6.13 -3.39
C ARG A 887 -3.71 -6.93 -4.60
N ARG A 888 -5.00 -7.31 -4.66
CA ARG A 888 -5.61 -7.97 -5.82
C ARG A 888 -5.90 -7.01 -6.97
N ALA A 889 -6.38 -5.79 -6.67
CA ALA A 889 -6.53 -4.73 -7.66
C ALA A 889 -5.18 -4.33 -8.26
N TRP A 890 -4.14 -4.16 -7.42
CA TRP A 890 -2.78 -3.89 -7.87
C TRP A 890 -2.19 -5.02 -8.72
N LEU A 891 -2.48 -6.28 -8.37
CA LEU A 891 -2.08 -7.42 -9.17
C LEU A 891 -2.76 -7.44 -10.54
N ALA A 892 -4.05 -7.13 -10.62
CA ALA A 892 -4.80 -7.03 -11.89
C ALA A 892 -4.29 -5.87 -12.78
N LEU A 893 -4.01 -4.71 -12.17
CA LEU A 893 -3.40 -3.55 -12.81
C LEU A 893 -2.02 -3.90 -13.38
N SER A 894 -1.13 -4.39 -12.53
CA SER A 894 0.26 -4.66 -12.92
C SER A 894 0.36 -5.78 -13.95
N SER A 895 -0.48 -6.83 -13.88
CA SER A 895 -0.49 -7.89 -14.89
C SER A 895 -1.03 -7.41 -16.23
N THR A 896 -2.05 -6.54 -16.22
CA THR A 896 -2.62 -5.98 -17.46
C THR A 896 -1.64 -5.05 -18.13
N ALA A 897 -1.07 -4.10 -17.39
CA ALA A 897 -0.03 -3.18 -17.89
C ALA A 897 1.16 -3.96 -18.46
N SER A 898 1.67 -4.95 -17.71
CA SER A 898 2.79 -5.81 -18.16
C SER A 898 2.47 -6.70 -19.37
N SER A 899 1.20 -6.91 -19.70
CA SER A 899 0.80 -7.68 -20.88
C SER A 899 0.77 -6.85 -22.17
N LEU A 900 0.73 -5.52 -22.03
CA LEU A 900 0.74 -4.54 -23.12
C LEU A 900 2.12 -3.89 -23.26
N TYR A 901 2.82 -3.67 -22.15
CA TYR A 901 4.14 -3.05 -22.09
C TYR A 901 5.07 -3.91 -21.19
N PRO A 902 5.71 -4.97 -21.72
CA PRO A 902 6.36 -6.00 -20.90
C PRO A 902 7.64 -5.58 -20.16
N THR A 903 8.27 -4.46 -20.55
CA THR A 903 9.54 -3.95 -20.02
C THR A 903 9.39 -3.12 -18.73
N MET A 904 8.16 -2.87 -18.27
CA MET A 904 7.88 -2.30 -16.94
C MET A 904 6.85 -3.15 -16.20
N SER A 905 6.82 -3.00 -14.87
CA SER A 905 6.05 -3.90 -14.00
C SER A 905 5.65 -3.16 -12.71
N PRO A 906 4.47 -2.49 -12.68
CA PRO A 906 4.01 -1.69 -11.53
C PRO A 906 4.07 -2.39 -10.16
N TRP A 907 4.08 -3.73 -10.13
CA TRP A 907 4.34 -4.51 -8.93
C TRP A 907 5.76 -4.32 -8.38
N LEU A 908 6.81 -4.35 -9.21
CA LEU A 908 8.20 -4.18 -8.77
C LEU A 908 8.38 -2.83 -8.09
N ASP A 909 7.88 -1.79 -8.77
CA ASP A 909 7.98 -0.41 -8.34
C ASP A 909 7.15 -0.20 -7.06
N HIS A 910 5.82 -0.41 -7.10
CA HIS A 910 4.92 0.11 -6.05
C HIS A 910 4.36 -0.89 -5.04
N VAL A 911 4.66 -2.21 -5.11
CA VAL A 911 4.13 -3.19 -4.12
C VAL A 911 4.45 -2.81 -2.67
N SER A 912 5.52 -2.06 -2.45
CA SER A 912 5.95 -1.58 -1.13
C SER A 912 5.02 -0.54 -0.51
N VAL A 913 4.21 0.19 -1.30
CA VAL A 913 3.24 1.20 -0.81
C VAL A 913 1.99 0.54 -0.20
N LEU A 914 1.56 -0.59 -0.76
CA LEU A 914 0.26 -1.23 -0.47
C LEU A 914 0.04 -1.48 1.04
N GLY A 915 -1.17 -1.19 1.52
CA GLY A 915 -1.53 -1.14 2.94
C GLY A 915 -1.61 0.29 3.52
N ARG A 916 -1.44 1.33 2.70
CA ARG A 916 -1.35 2.73 3.16
C ARG A 916 -2.42 3.63 2.57
N GLU A 917 -2.95 4.49 3.42
CA GLU A 917 -3.85 5.59 3.09
C GLU A 917 -3.61 6.71 4.12
N TYR A 918 -2.70 7.62 3.82
CA TYR A 918 -2.29 8.68 4.74
C TYR A 918 -2.98 10.00 4.39
N VAL A 919 -4.07 10.33 5.09
CA VAL A 919 -4.74 11.63 4.98
C VAL A 919 -3.81 12.74 5.47
N ALA A 920 -3.62 13.77 4.65
CA ALA A 920 -2.80 14.95 4.95
C ALA A 920 -3.63 16.13 5.45
N SER A 921 -4.83 16.32 4.89
CA SER A 921 -5.83 17.29 5.36
C SER A 921 -7.22 16.92 4.84
N SER A 922 -8.27 17.44 5.49
CA SER A 922 -9.65 17.28 5.03
C SER A 922 -10.53 18.46 5.43
N LEU A 923 -11.57 18.72 4.64
CA LEU A 923 -12.62 19.70 4.89
C LEU A 923 -13.97 19.03 4.63
N SER A 924 -14.74 18.77 5.68
CA SER A 924 -16.07 18.17 5.58
C SER A 924 -17.14 19.23 5.31
N ARG A 925 -18.11 18.90 4.47
CA ARG A 925 -19.31 19.69 4.19
C ARG A 925 -20.57 18.86 4.52
N THR A 926 -21.61 19.56 4.97
CA THR A 926 -22.91 18.99 5.36
C THR A 926 -23.96 19.08 4.26
N ASP A 927 -23.79 20.06 3.38
CA ASP A 927 -24.80 20.48 2.42
C ASP A 927 -24.76 19.58 1.18
N LEU A 928 -25.91 19.29 0.58
CA LEU A 928 -25.99 18.41 -0.59
C LEU A 928 -25.63 19.18 -1.87
N CYS A 929 -24.77 18.61 -2.70
CA CYS A 929 -24.49 19.17 -4.02
C CYS A 929 -25.70 18.97 -4.97
N PRO A 930 -26.03 19.97 -5.82
CA PRO A 930 -27.22 19.93 -6.67
C PRO A 930 -27.29 18.72 -7.59
N ALA A 931 -28.52 18.18 -7.74
CA ALA A 931 -28.86 17.08 -8.65
C ALA A 931 -28.46 17.34 -10.10
#